data_AF-A0A7J2HMU0-F1
#
_entry.id   AF-A0A7J2HMU0-F1
#
_cell.length_a   1.000
_cell.length_b   1.000
_cell.length_c   1.000
_cell.angle_alpha   90.00
_cell.angle_beta   90.00
_cell.angle_gamma   90.00
#
_symmetry.space_group_name_H-M   'P 1'
#
loop_
_entity.id
_entity.type
_entity.pdbx_description
1 polymer ?
#
loop_
_entity_poly.entity_id
_entity_poly.type
_entity_poly.pdbx_seq_one_letter_code
_entity_poly.pdbx_strand_id
1 'polypeptide(L)'
;MRRDVLISGDVYAGLDCLENNSIAVAITSPPYWKQRDYKFEGQIGQEKTPEEYIGRLVKVYRKLRQKLRGDGVFFLNVGDKYLDRYGKSHLLQIPYRLAYHMVKDGWYLEDIIIWYKPNHMPSSVKDRFTNTYEPVIVLAKSRNNIYRKRWPKVVEIPLQQTPWKHTAVYPENLVRNMLERVELKDGDIILDPFAGTGTTAVVVKKLRNSLYARRIYSVMIEKSNEFVDVIRKRAKVKEIIDVEDVDYDWRPVEEVDLPEEIEPDPVLEDRHGEVYIAREEKEFLSVLKGIRIKEFKKFHREDALYFFGVNKWTLEALYHIHAIYKYGYVLRNMLVISNGNGWYPIFMFARDSTRVAYRFYLDRVRIKPKTEDERAWREEEFIGMRVRDISGKETTEGYVVKILDKYPDNFPKVVVVQWNGKASIEFVVHPQKDELLMEGLRFFCPKCLSELTEPYDPIGCNRCPSCDQELWVSLDTVPIIQEPEEILEITRELETNEYVIGRCLEIKDFKRRNVATSSKFSSLERINWGASPGARKLMLGEYFTKMRLYRIDQPIVAQYLTLLRKSKNMSIQDVIKKFPKEYLHTVGHWFRKDFGGSIPIPRDIKLIRDIFDTQDGLLKILERTVLKFQTVKTSVKGKNPGDYIRNKNEKELTGYLKTLYIPSNEYISMISKSRNLIRGNKIRETVLAVGK
;
A
#
# COMPACT_ATOMS: atom_id res chain seq x y z
N MET A 1 -18.78 42.75 7.99
CA MET A 1 -19.22 42.41 6.61
C MET A 1 -20.46 41.52 6.65
N ARG A 2 -21.54 41.84 5.93
CA ARG A 2 -22.77 40.99 5.80
C ARG A 2 -23.04 40.62 4.33
N ARG A 3 -21.99 40.21 3.62
CA ARG A 3 -22.01 39.82 2.21
C ARG A 3 -20.84 38.88 1.92
N ASP A 4 -20.93 38.13 0.83
CA ASP A 4 -19.83 37.27 0.39
C ASP A 4 -18.73 38.11 -0.27
N VAL A 5 -17.48 37.88 0.12
CA VAL A 5 -16.31 38.65 -0.34
C VAL A 5 -15.24 37.69 -0.86
N LEU A 6 -14.61 38.04 -1.97
CA LEU A 6 -13.41 37.40 -2.48
C LEU A 6 -12.25 38.40 -2.40
N ILE A 7 -11.18 38.02 -1.71
CA ILE A 7 -9.95 38.78 -1.64
C ILE A 7 -8.94 38.13 -2.58
N SER A 8 -8.44 38.90 -3.53
CA SER A 8 -7.48 38.48 -4.55
C SER A 8 -6.08 38.95 -4.13
N GLY A 9 -5.22 38.02 -3.73
CA GLY A 9 -3.85 38.31 -3.27
C GLY A 9 -3.28 37.26 -2.31
N ASP A 10 -2.07 37.50 -1.79
CA ASP A 10 -1.45 36.63 -0.79
C ASP A 10 -2.31 36.44 0.47
N VAL A 11 -2.27 35.23 1.04
CA VAL A 11 -3.05 34.86 2.22
C VAL A 11 -2.77 35.78 3.42
N TYR A 12 -1.52 36.19 3.63
CA TYR A 12 -1.14 37.02 4.76
C TYR A 12 -1.67 38.44 4.56
N ALA A 13 -1.55 39.01 3.36
CA ALA A 13 -2.13 40.31 3.00
C ALA A 13 -3.66 40.29 3.14
N GLY A 14 -4.32 39.28 2.58
CA GLY A 14 -5.78 39.17 2.64
C GLY A 14 -6.30 39.04 4.08
N LEU A 15 -5.56 38.37 4.97
CA LEU A 15 -5.88 38.33 6.39
C LEU A 15 -5.74 39.71 7.07
N ASP A 16 -4.81 40.59 6.64
CA ASP A 16 -4.68 41.95 7.22
C ASP A 16 -5.91 42.81 7.00
N CYS A 17 -6.56 42.66 5.85
CA CYS A 17 -7.78 43.40 5.52
C CYS A 17 -8.99 43.02 6.37
N LEU A 18 -8.91 41.93 7.14
CA LEU A 18 -9.98 41.47 8.01
C LEU A 18 -9.89 42.07 9.40
N GLU A 19 -11.02 42.52 9.92
CA GLU A 19 -11.16 42.93 11.32
C GLU A 19 -10.84 41.76 12.26
N ASN A 20 -10.13 42.05 13.36
CA ASN A 20 -9.88 41.05 14.40
C ASN A 20 -11.21 40.65 15.07
N ASN A 21 -11.28 39.40 15.56
CA ASN A 21 -12.49 38.87 16.22
C ASN A 21 -13.79 38.92 15.37
N SER A 22 -13.69 38.88 14.04
CA SER A 22 -14.85 38.98 13.14
C SER A 22 -15.29 37.64 12.54
N ILE A 23 -14.41 36.63 12.51
CA ILE A 23 -14.64 35.36 11.84
C ILE A 23 -15.16 34.31 12.82
N ALA A 24 -16.30 33.69 12.52
CA ALA A 24 -16.88 32.64 13.35
C ALA A 24 -16.21 31.28 13.09
N VAL A 25 -16.00 30.95 11.83
CA VAL A 25 -15.37 29.68 11.43
C VAL A 25 -14.37 29.92 10.33
N ALA A 26 -13.21 29.29 10.39
CA ALA A 26 -12.33 29.12 9.25
C ALA A 26 -12.37 27.66 8.77
N ILE A 27 -12.39 27.44 7.46
CA ILE A 27 -12.31 26.11 6.83
C ILE A 27 -11.32 26.20 5.69
N THR A 28 -10.30 25.33 5.65
CA THR A 28 -9.33 25.39 4.56
C THR A 28 -8.58 24.08 4.33
N SER A 29 -7.90 24.04 3.19
CA SER A 29 -6.85 23.09 2.85
C SER A 29 -5.70 23.86 2.21
N PRO A 30 -4.58 24.06 2.91
CA PRO A 30 -3.45 24.78 2.33
C PRO A 30 -2.84 23.99 1.16
N PRO A 31 -2.01 24.63 0.32
CA PRO A 31 -1.09 23.91 -0.56
C PRO A 31 -0.30 22.87 0.23
N TYR A 32 -0.41 21.59 -0.13
CA TYR A 32 0.33 20.51 0.55
C TYR A 32 1.80 20.53 0.12
N TRP A 33 2.70 20.32 1.08
CA TRP A 33 4.14 20.32 0.83
C TRP A 33 4.54 19.39 -0.32
N LYS A 34 5.25 19.94 -1.31
CA LYS A 34 5.76 19.29 -2.53
C LYS A 34 4.71 18.52 -3.34
N GLN A 35 3.41 18.82 -3.17
CA GLN A 35 2.34 18.14 -3.89
C GLN A 35 2.09 18.73 -5.28
N ARG A 36 2.08 20.06 -5.39
CA ARG A 36 1.81 20.81 -6.62
C ARG A 36 2.66 22.06 -6.65
N ASP A 37 3.07 22.43 -7.85
CA ASP A 37 3.68 23.71 -8.16
C ASP A 37 2.64 24.58 -8.88
N TYR A 38 2.26 25.69 -8.25
CA TYR A 38 1.30 26.67 -8.75
C TYR A 38 1.97 27.77 -9.60
N LYS A 39 3.28 27.67 -9.84
CA LYS A 39 4.06 28.48 -10.79
C LYS A 39 4.09 29.99 -10.50
N PHE A 40 4.10 30.36 -9.23
CA PHE A 40 4.34 31.74 -8.82
C PHE A 40 5.34 31.82 -7.66
N GLU A 41 6.05 32.94 -7.58
CA GLU A 41 7.08 33.18 -6.56
C GLU A 41 6.46 33.33 -5.17
N GLY A 42 7.15 32.82 -4.16
CA GLY A 42 6.67 32.88 -2.78
C GLY A 42 5.49 31.94 -2.47
N GLN A 43 5.10 31.03 -3.37
CA GLN A 43 4.05 30.04 -3.06
C GLN A 43 4.36 29.21 -1.81
N ILE A 44 3.33 28.92 -1.03
CA ILE A 44 3.41 27.97 0.09
C ILE A 44 3.35 26.53 -0.46
N GLY A 45 4.10 25.61 0.15
CA GLY A 45 4.15 24.20 -0.24
C GLY A 45 5.36 23.84 -1.09
N GLN A 46 6.28 24.78 -1.35
CA GLN A 46 7.52 24.55 -2.09
C GLN A 46 8.80 24.76 -1.26
N GLU A 47 8.66 24.96 0.04
CA GLU A 47 9.75 25.08 1.01
C GLU A 47 10.71 23.88 0.92
N LYS A 48 11.98 24.10 1.28
CA LYS A 48 13.04 23.08 1.12
C LYS A 48 12.84 21.92 2.07
N THR A 49 12.36 22.20 3.28
CA THR A 49 12.15 21.19 4.32
C THR A 49 10.71 21.20 4.85
N PRO A 50 10.23 20.10 5.43
CA PRO A 50 8.95 20.07 6.13
C PRO A 50 8.87 21.09 7.28
N GLU A 51 9.98 21.33 7.99
CA GLU A 51 10.05 22.27 9.12
C GLU A 51 9.84 23.72 8.66
N GLU A 52 10.40 24.09 7.50
CA GLU A 52 10.17 25.38 6.87
C GLU A 52 8.68 25.55 6.51
N TYR A 53 8.09 24.54 5.85
CA TYR A 53 6.67 24.54 5.47
C TYR A 53 5.74 24.69 6.69
N ILE A 54 5.99 23.90 7.74
CA ILE A 54 5.19 23.96 8.97
C ILE A 54 5.35 25.34 9.63
N GLY A 55 6.58 25.86 9.73
CA GLY A 55 6.85 27.17 10.33
C GLY A 55 6.13 28.31 9.62
N ARG A 56 6.09 28.27 8.29
CA ARG A 56 5.36 29.24 7.48
C ARG A 56 3.85 29.16 7.69
N LEU A 57 3.27 27.95 7.73
CA LEU A 57 1.85 27.77 8.03
C LEU A 57 1.48 28.21 9.45
N VAL A 58 2.32 27.91 10.45
CA VAL A 58 2.13 28.39 11.83
C VAL A 58 2.07 29.92 11.86
N LYS A 59 2.95 30.62 11.13
CA LYS A 59 2.91 32.09 11.03
C LYS A 59 1.61 32.60 10.41
N VAL A 60 1.16 32.02 9.30
CA VAL A 60 -0.11 32.39 8.64
C VAL A 60 -1.29 32.15 9.57
N TYR A 61 -1.33 30.99 10.22
CA TYR A 61 -2.45 30.63 11.09
C TYR A 61 -2.43 31.38 12.42
N ARG A 62 -1.28 31.80 12.94
CA ARG A 62 -1.22 32.75 14.06
C ARG A 62 -2.02 34.02 13.74
N LYS A 63 -1.87 34.54 12.52
CA LYS A 63 -2.62 35.70 12.05
C LYS A 63 -4.11 35.38 11.90
N LEU A 64 -4.45 34.23 11.31
CA LEU A 64 -5.85 33.77 11.23
C LEU A 64 -6.50 33.69 12.62
N ARG A 65 -5.79 33.21 13.64
CA ARG A 65 -6.29 33.13 15.02
C ARG A 65 -6.71 34.49 15.59
N GLN A 66 -6.03 35.57 15.19
CA GLN A 66 -6.41 36.94 15.58
C GLN A 66 -7.75 37.34 14.97
N LYS A 67 -8.03 36.89 13.74
CA LYS A 67 -9.26 37.17 12.98
C LYS A 67 -10.46 36.38 13.48
N LEU A 68 -10.24 35.18 14.03
CA LEU A 68 -11.30 34.43 14.69
C LEU A 68 -11.87 35.18 15.89
N ARG A 69 -13.20 35.09 16.06
CA ARG A 69 -13.91 35.45 17.30
C ARG A 69 -13.35 34.67 18.49
N GLY A 70 -13.63 35.16 19.71
CA GLY A 70 -13.24 34.49 20.95
C GLY A 70 -13.72 33.03 21.05
N ASP A 71 -14.89 32.75 20.48
CA ASP A 71 -15.54 31.44 20.41
C ASP A 71 -15.35 30.73 19.05
N GLY A 72 -14.51 31.27 18.17
CA GLY A 72 -14.35 30.80 16.79
C GLY A 72 -13.56 29.50 16.65
N VAL A 73 -13.85 28.76 15.57
CA VAL A 73 -13.32 27.42 15.27
C VAL A 73 -12.63 27.40 13.91
N PHE A 74 -11.53 26.65 13.79
CA PHE A 74 -10.78 26.45 12.56
C PHE A 74 -10.71 24.97 12.20
N PHE A 75 -11.23 24.62 11.02
CA PHE A 75 -11.09 23.30 10.40
C PHE A 75 -9.98 23.33 9.36
N LEU A 76 -8.91 22.59 9.61
CA LEU A 76 -7.74 22.49 8.75
C LEU A 76 -7.61 21.08 8.18
N ASN A 77 -7.92 20.92 6.88
CA ASN A 77 -7.65 19.69 6.16
C ASN A 77 -6.22 19.73 5.61
N VAL A 78 -5.36 18.82 6.04
CA VAL A 78 -3.99 18.74 5.53
C VAL A 78 -3.57 17.28 5.39
N GLY A 79 -3.16 16.91 4.17
CA GLY A 79 -2.72 15.56 3.85
C GLY A 79 -1.24 15.38 4.12
N ASP A 80 -0.85 14.17 4.52
CA ASP A 80 0.54 13.85 4.77
C ASP A 80 1.33 13.59 3.46
N LYS A 81 2.64 13.44 3.61
CA LYS A 81 3.60 13.18 2.54
C LYS A 81 4.55 12.07 2.90
N TYR A 82 4.94 11.35 1.86
CA TYR A 82 6.03 10.40 1.92
C TYR A 82 7.28 11.04 1.34
N LEU A 83 8.38 10.99 2.07
CA LEU A 83 9.70 11.17 1.53
C LEU A 83 10.15 9.82 0.93
N ASP A 84 10.34 9.76 -0.38
CA ASP A 84 10.85 8.55 -1.03
C ASP A 84 12.36 8.65 -1.24
N ARG A 85 13.10 7.67 -0.71
CA ARG A 85 14.55 7.58 -0.89
C ARG A 85 14.94 6.13 -1.18
N TYR A 86 15.49 5.87 -2.36
CA TYR A 86 15.92 4.53 -2.78
C TYR A 86 14.83 3.45 -2.66
N GLY A 87 13.57 3.81 -2.98
CA GLY A 87 12.43 2.89 -2.88
C GLY A 87 11.93 2.68 -1.44
N LYS A 88 12.37 3.50 -0.49
CA LYS A 88 11.85 3.55 0.85
C LYS A 88 11.02 4.81 1.05
N SER A 89 9.71 4.62 1.13
CA SER A 89 8.77 5.64 1.55
C SER A 89 8.79 5.87 3.08
N HIS A 90 9.04 7.10 3.52
CA HIS A 90 8.94 7.53 4.92
C HIS A 90 7.81 8.55 5.10
N LEU A 91 6.81 8.22 5.91
CA LEU A 91 5.69 9.10 6.26
C LEU A 91 6.18 10.21 7.21
N LEU A 92 5.93 11.46 6.84
CA LEU A 92 6.53 12.63 7.50
C LEU A 92 5.74 13.15 8.71
N GLN A 93 4.50 12.69 8.91
CA GLN A 93 3.61 13.12 10.00
C GLN A 93 3.32 14.64 9.98
N ILE A 94 3.33 15.26 8.79
CA ILE A 94 3.14 16.72 8.64
C ILE A 94 1.88 17.23 9.35
N PRO A 95 0.69 16.59 9.22
CA PRO A 95 -0.52 17.07 9.88
C PRO A 95 -0.38 17.18 11.40
N TYR A 96 0.25 16.18 12.02
CA TYR A 96 0.36 16.06 13.47
C TYR A 96 1.46 16.96 14.03
N ARG A 97 2.58 17.10 13.31
CA ARG A 97 3.62 18.09 13.59
C ARG A 97 3.10 19.52 13.49
N LEU A 98 2.30 19.81 12.46
CA LEU A 98 1.64 21.10 12.32
C LEU A 98 0.67 21.38 13.48
N ALA A 99 -0.20 20.41 13.81
CA ALA A 99 -1.11 20.55 14.96
C ALA A 99 -0.35 20.81 16.27
N TYR A 100 0.73 20.08 16.53
CA TYR A 100 1.58 20.26 17.71
C TYR A 100 2.14 21.69 17.82
N HIS A 101 2.76 22.18 16.75
CA HIS A 101 3.31 23.54 16.75
C HIS A 101 2.24 24.62 16.81
N MET A 102 1.07 24.38 16.24
CA MET A 102 -0.08 25.29 16.39
C MET A 102 -0.58 25.33 17.84
N VAL A 103 -0.66 24.20 18.53
CA VAL A 103 -1.04 24.17 19.95
C VAL A 103 0.00 24.91 20.81
N LYS A 104 1.30 24.71 20.55
CA LYS A 104 2.37 25.51 21.18
C LYS A 104 2.25 27.01 20.90
N ASP A 105 1.70 27.38 19.75
CA ASP A 105 1.42 28.78 19.37
C ASP A 105 0.15 29.38 20.01
N GLY A 106 -0.51 28.63 20.90
CA GLY A 106 -1.67 29.09 21.66
C GLY A 106 -3.02 28.77 21.01
N TRP A 107 -3.06 27.79 20.09
CA TRP A 107 -4.31 27.18 19.66
C TRP A 107 -4.79 26.10 20.65
N TYR A 108 -6.10 25.91 20.75
CA TYR A 108 -6.68 24.76 21.43
C TYR A 108 -7.07 23.70 20.40
N LEU A 109 -6.56 22.47 20.54
CA LEU A 109 -6.99 21.35 19.71
C LEU A 109 -8.28 20.75 20.28
N GLU A 110 -9.36 20.83 19.52
CA GLU A 110 -10.68 20.34 19.93
C GLU A 110 -10.93 18.89 19.48
N ASP A 111 -10.49 18.55 18.27
CA ASP A 111 -10.61 17.21 17.71
C ASP A 111 -9.67 17.00 16.51
N ILE A 112 -9.50 15.73 16.12
CA ILE A 112 -8.95 15.35 14.82
C ILE A 112 -9.96 14.41 14.16
N ILE A 113 -10.64 14.93 13.15
CA ILE A 113 -11.61 14.18 12.38
C ILE A 113 -10.86 13.42 11.28
N ILE A 114 -11.12 12.12 11.12
CA ILE A 114 -10.57 11.34 10.03
C ILE A 114 -11.56 11.32 8.87
N TRP A 115 -11.20 11.95 7.77
CA TRP A 115 -11.92 11.84 6.51
C TRP A 115 -11.45 10.61 5.73
N TYR A 116 -12.23 9.54 5.78
CA TYR A 116 -12.02 8.33 4.99
C TYR A 116 -12.64 8.47 3.59
N LYS A 117 -11.87 8.12 2.56
CA LYS A 117 -12.19 8.20 1.13
C LYS A 117 -12.49 6.80 0.57
N PRO A 118 -13.76 6.36 0.49
CA PRO A 118 -14.10 5.02 0.00
C PRO A 118 -13.76 4.79 -1.47
N ASN A 119 -13.63 5.86 -2.27
CA ASN A 119 -13.24 5.85 -3.68
C ASN A 119 -11.83 6.43 -3.89
N HIS A 120 -10.92 6.26 -2.93
CA HIS A 120 -9.52 6.67 -3.07
C HIS A 120 -8.87 6.06 -4.33
N MET A 121 -7.92 6.78 -4.91
CA MET A 121 -7.14 6.28 -6.03
C MET A 121 -6.27 5.09 -5.58
N PRO A 122 -6.30 3.95 -6.28
CA PRO A 122 -5.40 2.85 -6.00
C PRO A 122 -3.94 3.29 -6.11
N SER A 123 -3.08 2.78 -5.24
CA SER A 123 -1.64 2.96 -5.34
C SER A 123 -0.96 1.65 -5.73
N SER A 124 0.01 1.71 -6.62
CA SER A 124 0.81 0.55 -7.07
C SER A 124 1.98 0.20 -6.12
N VAL A 125 2.06 0.87 -4.97
CA VAL A 125 3.06 0.60 -3.94
C VAL A 125 2.90 -0.81 -3.37
N LYS A 126 4.02 -1.43 -3.02
CA LYS A 126 4.09 -2.81 -2.50
C LYS A 126 4.65 -2.89 -1.09
N ASP A 127 5.13 -1.76 -0.58
CA ASP A 127 5.95 -1.63 0.61
C ASP A 127 5.18 -0.95 1.77
N ARG A 128 3.92 -0.56 1.51
CA ARG A 128 3.02 0.10 2.47
C ARG A 128 1.55 -0.07 2.06
N PHE A 129 0.64 0.26 2.97
CA PHE A 129 -0.80 0.38 2.70
C PHE A 129 -1.09 1.57 1.77
N THR A 130 -2.23 1.50 1.06
CA THR A 130 -2.73 2.59 0.23
C THR A 130 -3.23 3.73 1.11
N ASN A 131 -2.96 4.98 0.74
CA ASN A 131 -3.47 6.12 1.48
C ASN A 131 -4.96 6.33 1.21
N THR A 132 -5.79 6.21 2.23
CA THR A 132 -7.26 6.20 2.09
C THR A 132 -7.96 7.21 2.97
N TYR A 133 -7.27 7.86 3.91
CA TYR A 133 -7.84 8.94 4.71
C TYR A 133 -7.05 10.24 4.58
N GLU A 134 -7.61 11.31 5.13
CA GLU A 134 -6.97 12.60 5.42
C GLU A 134 -7.46 13.10 6.79
N PRO A 135 -6.58 13.65 7.65
CA PRO A 135 -7.01 14.27 8.89
C PRO A 135 -7.52 15.70 8.66
N VAL A 136 -8.62 16.03 9.32
CA VAL A 136 -9.12 17.39 9.51
C VAL A 136 -8.88 17.77 10.96
N ILE A 137 -7.92 18.65 11.17
CA ILE A 137 -7.54 19.17 12.49
C ILE A 137 -8.55 20.24 12.88
N VAL A 138 -9.19 20.10 14.04
CA VAL A 138 -10.16 21.07 14.56
C VAL A 138 -9.53 21.86 15.69
N LEU A 139 -9.32 23.14 15.45
CA LEU A 139 -8.66 24.06 16.38
C LEU A 139 -9.64 25.15 16.81
N ALA A 140 -9.42 25.74 17.98
CA ALA A 140 -10.21 26.85 18.49
C ALA A 140 -9.33 27.95 19.08
N LYS A 141 -9.85 29.17 19.10
CA LYS A 141 -9.17 30.32 19.74
C LYS A 141 -9.19 30.22 21.26
N SER A 142 -10.24 29.62 21.82
CA SER A 142 -10.41 29.37 23.27
C SER A 142 -11.17 28.07 23.51
N ARG A 143 -11.14 27.55 24.75
CA ARG A 143 -11.90 26.34 25.15
C ARG A 143 -13.42 26.54 25.16
N ASN A 144 -13.88 27.78 25.31
CA ASN A 144 -15.29 28.12 25.22
C ASN A 144 -15.60 28.54 23.79
N ASN A 145 -15.99 27.58 22.96
CA ASN A 145 -16.17 27.77 21.53
C ASN A 145 -17.44 27.08 21.01
N ILE A 146 -17.77 27.38 19.75
CA ILE A 146 -19.01 26.91 19.10
C ILE A 146 -18.93 25.46 18.58
N TYR A 147 -17.84 24.72 18.81
CA TYR A 147 -17.68 23.34 18.32
C TYR A 147 -18.49 22.32 19.14
N ARG A 148 -19.15 21.39 18.45
CA ARG A 148 -20.00 20.34 19.04
C ARG A 148 -19.35 18.97 18.93
N LYS A 149 -18.85 18.44 20.06
CA LYS A 149 -18.13 17.15 20.15
C LYS A 149 -18.98 15.88 20.03
N ARG A 150 -20.29 16.01 19.77
CA ARG A 150 -21.24 14.87 19.76
C ARG A 150 -21.18 14.00 18.51
N TRP A 151 -20.45 14.41 17.48
CA TRP A 151 -20.45 13.76 16.18
C TRP A 151 -19.35 12.68 16.10
N PRO A 152 -19.53 11.63 15.28
CA PRO A 152 -18.49 10.64 15.04
C PRO A 152 -17.18 11.29 14.54
N LYS A 153 -16.04 10.80 15.01
CA LYS A 153 -14.72 11.33 14.67
C LYS A 153 -14.18 10.81 13.34
N VAL A 154 -14.82 9.80 12.76
CA VAL A 154 -14.52 9.31 11.42
C VAL A 154 -15.69 9.67 10.51
N VAL A 155 -15.39 10.26 9.36
CA VAL A 155 -16.38 10.59 8.33
C VAL A 155 -16.03 9.87 7.04
N GLU A 156 -17.01 9.17 6.48
CA GLU A 156 -16.88 8.48 5.20
C GLU A 156 -17.50 9.35 4.10
N ILE A 157 -16.65 10.04 3.34
CA ILE A 157 -17.09 10.96 2.28
C ILE A 157 -16.27 10.65 1.02
N PRO A 158 -16.91 10.33 -0.12
CA PRO A 158 -16.18 10.09 -1.36
C PRO A 158 -15.53 11.36 -1.89
N LEU A 159 -14.40 11.20 -2.59
CA LEU A 159 -13.82 12.23 -3.44
C LEU A 159 -14.84 12.71 -4.46
N GLN A 160 -14.90 14.02 -4.66
CA GLN A 160 -15.78 14.69 -5.62
C GLN A 160 -14.99 14.97 -6.90
N GLN A 161 -15.49 14.50 -8.05
CA GLN A 161 -14.91 14.84 -9.35
C GLN A 161 -15.22 16.30 -9.70
N THR A 162 -14.27 16.96 -10.37
CA THR A 162 -14.43 18.34 -10.82
C THR A 162 -14.04 18.48 -12.29
N PRO A 163 -14.64 19.43 -13.03
CA PRO A 163 -14.29 19.68 -14.43
C PRO A 163 -12.97 20.47 -14.60
N TRP A 164 -12.42 21.01 -13.50
CA TRP A 164 -11.23 21.87 -13.54
C TRP A 164 -9.96 21.03 -13.39
N LYS A 165 -9.07 21.12 -14.39
CA LYS A 165 -7.79 20.40 -14.38
C LYS A 165 -6.89 20.91 -13.24
N HIS A 166 -6.06 20.01 -12.69
CA HIS A 166 -5.05 20.31 -11.68
C HIS A 166 -5.55 20.88 -10.34
N THR A 167 -6.84 20.72 -10.02
CA THR A 167 -7.40 21.21 -8.76
C THR A 167 -7.33 20.16 -7.65
N ALA A 168 -6.97 20.57 -6.43
CA ALA A 168 -7.06 19.76 -5.22
C ALA A 168 -8.26 20.26 -4.41
N VAL A 169 -9.44 19.72 -4.71
CA VAL A 169 -10.71 20.21 -4.14
C VAL A 169 -11.21 19.21 -3.12
N TYR A 170 -11.37 19.63 -1.86
CA TYR A 170 -12.11 18.81 -0.90
C TYR A 170 -13.62 18.84 -1.23
N PRO A 171 -14.36 17.74 -1.00
CA PRO A 171 -15.78 17.64 -1.35
C PRO A 171 -16.65 18.66 -0.62
N GLU A 172 -17.72 19.12 -1.28
CA GLU A 172 -18.72 20.02 -0.67
C GLU A 172 -19.38 19.38 0.57
N ASN A 173 -19.57 18.05 0.55
CA ASN A 173 -20.13 17.32 1.69
C ASN A 173 -19.19 17.31 2.91
N LEU A 174 -17.87 17.39 2.71
CA LEU A 174 -16.92 17.50 3.81
C LEU A 174 -17.05 18.86 4.51
N VAL A 175 -17.15 19.95 3.74
CA VAL A 175 -17.40 21.30 4.27
C VAL A 175 -18.75 21.37 5.00
N ARG A 176 -19.80 20.80 4.40
CA ARG A 176 -21.12 20.73 5.04
C ARG A 176 -21.02 20.02 6.40
N ASN A 177 -20.33 18.88 6.44
CA ASN A 177 -20.13 18.14 7.69
C ASN A 177 -19.37 18.97 8.75
N MET A 178 -18.35 19.73 8.36
CA MET A 178 -17.65 20.66 9.27
C MET A 178 -18.59 21.74 9.82
N LEU A 179 -19.40 22.37 8.97
CA LEU A 179 -20.36 23.42 9.38
C LEU A 179 -21.53 22.89 10.23
N GLU A 180 -21.87 21.60 10.14
CA GLU A 180 -22.87 20.95 11.00
C GLU A 180 -22.34 20.66 12.42
N ARG A 181 -21.01 20.67 12.58
CA ARG A 181 -20.33 20.47 13.87
C ARG A 181 -20.15 21.76 14.67
N VAL A 182 -20.70 22.88 14.20
CA VAL A 182 -20.63 24.16 14.90
C VAL A 182 -22.01 24.78 15.09
N GLU A 183 -22.15 25.56 16.16
CA GLU A 183 -23.34 26.38 16.42
C GLU A 183 -23.24 27.75 15.74
N LEU A 184 -23.69 27.80 14.49
CA LEU A 184 -23.72 29.03 13.71
C LEU A 184 -24.96 29.88 14.01
N LYS A 185 -24.76 31.20 14.01
CA LYS A 185 -25.77 32.24 14.16
C LYS A 185 -25.90 33.05 12.88
N ASP A 186 -27.04 33.71 12.73
CA ASP A 186 -27.23 34.68 11.64
C ASP A 186 -26.20 35.81 11.77
N GLY A 187 -25.59 36.16 10.65
CA GLY A 187 -24.49 37.12 10.56
C GLY A 187 -23.09 36.51 10.65
N ASP A 188 -22.95 35.22 11.02
CA ASP A 188 -21.64 34.59 11.11
C ASP A 188 -20.89 34.56 9.78
N ILE A 189 -19.58 34.78 9.85
CA ILE A 189 -18.67 34.81 8.71
C ILE A 189 -17.80 33.54 8.70
N ILE A 190 -17.77 32.87 7.55
CA ILE A 190 -16.97 31.68 7.28
C ILE A 190 -15.80 32.07 6.39
N LEU A 191 -14.58 31.94 6.89
CA LEU A 191 -13.36 32.26 6.17
C LEU A 191 -12.76 31.00 5.51
N ASP A 192 -12.26 31.15 4.29
CA ASP A 192 -11.35 30.19 3.68
C ASP A 192 -10.11 30.93 3.13
N PRO A 193 -8.97 30.86 3.85
CA PRO A 193 -7.74 31.55 3.49
C PRO A 193 -6.98 30.94 2.29
N PHE A 194 -7.37 29.75 1.83
CA PHE A 194 -6.80 29.08 0.66
C PHE A 194 -7.93 28.52 -0.21
N ALA A 195 -8.68 29.45 -0.78
CA ALA A 195 -9.99 29.18 -1.38
C ALA A 195 -9.98 28.18 -2.54
N GLY A 196 -8.92 28.16 -3.34
CA GLY A 196 -8.81 27.36 -4.56
C GLY A 196 -10.04 27.54 -5.44
N THR A 197 -10.81 26.47 -5.63
CA THR A 197 -12.01 26.53 -6.48
C THR A 197 -13.27 27.08 -5.78
N GLY A 198 -13.18 27.55 -4.53
CA GLY A 198 -14.29 28.22 -3.84
C GLY A 198 -15.36 27.29 -3.27
N THR A 199 -15.03 26.04 -2.97
CA THR A 199 -15.97 25.04 -2.42
C THR A 199 -16.65 25.55 -1.15
N THR A 200 -15.92 26.22 -0.26
CA THR A 200 -16.46 26.79 0.99
C THR A 200 -17.58 27.79 0.71
N ALA A 201 -17.36 28.78 -0.17
CA ALA A 201 -18.38 29.75 -0.56
C ALA A 201 -19.61 29.10 -1.24
N VAL A 202 -19.40 28.08 -2.08
CA VAL A 202 -20.50 27.32 -2.70
C VAL A 202 -21.40 26.67 -1.65
N VAL A 203 -20.81 26.06 -0.62
CA VAL A 203 -21.56 25.40 0.46
C VAL A 203 -22.28 26.42 1.34
N VAL A 204 -21.62 27.51 1.72
CA VAL A 204 -22.23 28.61 2.48
C VAL A 204 -23.45 29.16 1.77
N LYS A 205 -23.36 29.41 0.45
CA LYS A 205 -24.48 29.84 -0.37
C LYS A 205 -25.61 28.82 -0.42
N LYS A 206 -25.30 27.53 -0.56
CA LYS A 206 -26.31 26.46 -0.53
C LYS A 206 -27.05 26.40 0.81
N LEU A 207 -26.35 26.60 1.93
CA LEU A 207 -26.97 26.66 3.26
C LEU A 207 -27.88 27.89 3.41
N ARG A 208 -27.46 29.05 2.89
CA ARG A 208 -28.26 30.28 2.87
C ARG A 208 -29.55 30.14 2.07
N ASN A 209 -29.53 29.34 0.99
CA ASN A 209 -30.69 29.11 0.11
C ASN A 209 -31.45 27.80 0.42
N SER A 210 -31.18 27.16 1.56
CA SER A 210 -31.86 25.92 1.94
C SER A 210 -33.20 26.18 2.65
N LEU A 211 -34.02 25.12 2.81
CA LEU A 211 -35.29 25.19 3.56
C LEU A 211 -35.12 25.73 4.99
N TYR A 212 -33.98 25.42 5.62
CA TYR A 212 -33.58 25.94 6.93
C TYR A 212 -32.47 26.97 6.74
N ALA A 213 -32.80 28.06 6.04
CA ALA A 213 -31.87 29.10 5.66
C ALA A 213 -31.09 29.65 6.87
N ARG A 214 -29.76 29.68 6.76
CA ARG A 214 -28.89 30.37 7.71
C ARG A 214 -28.32 31.62 7.05
N ARG A 215 -28.49 32.80 7.65
CA ARG A 215 -27.99 34.07 7.10
C ARG A 215 -26.50 34.25 7.41
N ILE A 216 -25.68 33.33 6.93
CA ILE A 216 -24.22 33.31 7.09
C ILE A 216 -23.52 33.76 5.82
N TYR A 217 -22.28 34.24 5.93
CA TYR A 217 -21.50 34.83 4.83
C TYR A 217 -20.13 34.16 4.67
N SER A 218 -19.55 34.26 3.48
CA SER A 218 -18.23 33.70 3.18
C SER A 218 -17.21 34.78 2.82
N VAL A 219 -15.98 34.61 3.31
CA VAL A 219 -14.80 35.36 2.89
C VAL A 219 -13.82 34.35 2.32
N MET A 220 -13.40 34.55 1.08
CA MET A 220 -12.44 33.69 0.39
C MET A 220 -11.18 34.48 0.12
N ILE A 221 -10.00 33.90 0.34
CA ILE A 221 -8.71 34.49 -0.07
C ILE A 221 -8.07 33.55 -1.10
N GLU A 222 -7.68 34.10 -2.25
CA GLU A 222 -7.04 33.36 -3.33
C GLU A 222 -6.05 34.24 -4.07
N LYS A 223 -4.87 33.70 -4.38
CA LYS A 223 -3.80 34.43 -5.08
C LYS A 223 -3.83 34.20 -6.58
N SER A 224 -4.22 33.01 -7.03
CA SER A 224 -4.23 32.67 -8.45
C SER A 224 -5.42 33.32 -9.17
N ASN A 225 -5.12 34.15 -10.17
CA ASN A 225 -6.14 34.75 -11.04
C ASN A 225 -7.06 33.69 -11.70
N GLU A 226 -6.52 32.52 -12.06
CA GLU A 226 -7.32 31.42 -12.60
C GLU A 226 -8.37 30.95 -11.58
N PHE A 227 -7.98 30.80 -10.32
CA PHE A 227 -8.88 30.36 -9.26
C PHE A 227 -9.86 31.44 -8.84
N VAL A 228 -9.45 32.71 -8.79
CA VAL A 228 -10.36 33.86 -8.59
C VAL A 228 -11.50 33.84 -9.61
N ASP A 229 -11.19 33.60 -10.88
CA ASP A 229 -12.18 33.47 -11.94
C ASP A 229 -13.12 32.27 -11.77
N VAL A 230 -12.60 31.13 -11.32
CA VAL A 230 -13.40 29.95 -11.01
C VAL A 230 -14.36 30.23 -9.84
N ILE A 231 -13.87 30.85 -8.77
CA ILE A 231 -14.68 31.22 -7.60
C ILE A 231 -15.80 32.17 -8.03
N ARG A 232 -15.49 33.22 -8.79
CA ARG A 232 -16.46 34.18 -9.31
C ARG A 232 -17.60 33.48 -10.06
N LYS A 233 -17.27 32.53 -10.94
CA LYS A 233 -18.28 31.76 -11.71
C LYS A 233 -19.09 30.80 -10.83
N ARG A 234 -18.44 30.04 -9.96
CA ARG A 234 -19.10 29.00 -9.13
C ARG A 234 -19.94 29.60 -8.00
N ALA A 235 -19.34 30.46 -7.19
CA ALA A 235 -19.99 31.02 -6.01
C ALA A 235 -20.87 32.23 -6.37
N LYS A 236 -20.65 32.86 -7.53
CA LYS A 236 -21.30 34.13 -7.94
C LYS A 236 -21.04 35.25 -6.92
N VAL A 237 -19.83 35.31 -6.38
CA VAL A 237 -19.37 36.42 -5.53
C VAL A 237 -19.16 37.64 -6.43
N LYS A 238 -19.76 38.77 -6.05
CA LYS A 238 -19.73 40.02 -6.83
C LYS A 238 -18.66 40.99 -6.36
N GLU A 239 -18.33 40.97 -5.07
CA GLU A 239 -17.35 41.85 -4.48
C GLU A 239 -15.98 41.17 -4.47
N ILE A 240 -15.04 41.79 -5.19
CA ILE A 240 -13.65 41.37 -5.24
C ILE A 240 -12.83 42.53 -4.70
N ILE A 241 -11.93 42.22 -3.77
CA ILE A 241 -10.98 43.16 -3.18
C ILE A 241 -9.60 42.68 -3.58
N ASP A 242 -8.92 43.43 -4.44
CA ASP A 242 -7.52 43.17 -4.77
C ASP A 242 -6.62 43.76 -3.69
N VAL A 243 -5.65 42.98 -3.23
CA VAL A 243 -4.69 43.39 -2.20
C VAL A 243 -3.28 43.15 -2.71
N GLU A 244 -2.39 44.10 -2.41
CA GLU A 244 -0.97 43.92 -2.69
C GLU A 244 -0.37 42.87 -1.74
N ASP A 245 0.55 42.09 -2.28
CA ASP A 245 1.30 41.13 -1.48
C ASP A 245 2.11 41.86 -0.41
N VAL A 246 2.17 41.28 0.79
CA VAL A 246 2.99 41.81 1.88
C VAL A 246 4.00 40.76 2.30
N ASP A 247 5.24 41.20 2.53
CA ASP A 247 6.25 40.35 3.13
C ASP A 247 5.97 40.13 4.61
N TYR A 248 6.29 38.93 5.09
CA TYR A 248 6.16 38.58 6.50
C TYR A 248 7.23 37.60 6.95
N ASP A 249 7.81 37.89 8.11
CA ASP A 249 8.83 37.03 8.69
C ASP A 249 8.23 35.76 9.30
N TRP A 250 8.82 34.63 8.93
CA TRP A 250 8.57 33.32 9.53
C TRP A 250 9.90 32.59 9.70
N ARG A 251 9.90 31.54 10.53
CA ARG A 251 11.07 30.69 10.78
C ARG A 251 10.65 29.22 10.74
N PRO A 252 11.55 28.30 10.37
CA PRO A 252 11.30 26.87 10.52
C PRO A 252 10.93 26.52 11.96
N VAL A 253 10.10 25.49 12.14
CA VAL A 253 9.82 24.96 13.49
C VAL A 253 11.00 24.15 14.02
N GLU A 254 11.17 24.17 15.34
CA GLU A 254 12.15 23.34 16.05
C GLU A 254 11.49 22.06 16.57
N GLU A 255 11.88 20.91 16.02
CA GLU A 255 11.31 19.61 16.39
C GLU A 255 11.93 19.08 17.70
N VAL A 256 11.07 18.65 18.62
CA VAL A 256 11.45 18.12 19.94
C VAL A 256 11.57 16.59 19.88
N ASP A 257 12.59 16.05 20.55
CA ASP A 257 12.78 14.61 20.67
C ASP A 257 11.81 13.97 21.68
N LEU A 258 11.83 12.65 21.85
CA LEU A 258 11.04 11.97 22.89
C LEU A 258 11.35 12.54 24.30
N PRO A 259 10.34 12.64 25.20
CA PRO A 259 10.56 13.12 26.57
C PRO A 259 11.62 12.31 27.34
N GLU A 260 12.48 13.01 28.07
CA GLU A 260 13.62 12.41 28.76
C GLU A 260 13.18 11.60 29.99
N GLU A 261 12.12 12.04 30.67
CA GLU A 261 11.55 11.49 31.90
C GLU A 261 10.83 10.15 31.73
N ILE A 262 10.55 9.74 30.49
CA ILE A 262 9.86 8.47 30.20
C ILE A 262 10.89 7.35 30.17
N GLU A 263 10.77 6.37 31.06
CA GLU A 263 11.64 5.18 31.03
C GLU A 263 11.35 4.33 29.77
N PRO A 264 12.38 3.78 29.11
CA PRO A 264 12.20 3.00 27.89
C PRO A 264 11.80 1.54 28.20
N ASP A 265 10.82 1.02 27.46
CA ASP A 265 10.32 -0.37 27.61
C ASP A 265 10.47 -1.14 26.28
N PRO A 266 11.44 -2.05 26.13
CA PRO A 266 11.60 -2.79 24.89
C PRO A 266 10.61 -3.96 24.80
N VAL A 267 9.72 -3.95 23.81
CA VAL A 267 8.86 -5.11 23.47
C VAL A 267 9.72 -6.17 22.76
N LEU A 268 9.77 -7.40 23.27
CA LEU A 268 10.66 -8.48 22.80
C LEU A 268 9.93 -9.83 22.73
N GLU A 269 8.85 -9.91 21.96
CA GLU A 269 8.02 -11.11 21.82
C GLU A 269 8.32 -11.88 20.52
N ASP A 270 8.47 -11.20 19.39
CA ASP A 270 8.65 -11.82 18.08
C ASP A 270 9.74 -11.12 17.26
N ARG A 271 10.83 -11.86 17.04
CA ARG A 271 12.00 -11.38 16.32
C ARG A 271 11.74 -10.96 14.86
N HIS A 272 10.65 -11.40 14.24
CA HIS A 272 10.28 -11.01 12.86
C HIS A 272 9.52 -9.70 12.78
N GLY A 273 9.04 -9.18 13.90
CA GLY A 273 8.18 -8.02 13.94
C GLY A 273 7.25 -8.05 15.12
N GLU A 274 6.69 -6.90 15.45
CA GLU A 274 5.86 -6.72 16.64
C GLU A 274 4.53 -6.10 16.31
N VAL A 275 3.51 -6.47 17.07
CA VAL A 275 2.24 -5.76 17.11
C VAL A 275 1.94 -5.45 18.56
N TYR A 276 2.04 -4.17 18.92
CA TYR A 276 1.85 -3.72 20.29
C TYR A 276 0.89 -2.53 20.30
N ILE A 277 -0.18 -2.59 21.08
CA ILE A 277 -1.18 -1.52 21.17
C ILE A 277 -1.21 -1.04 22.62
N ALA A 278 -0.53 0.07 22.87
CA ALA A 278 -0.53 0.72 24.18
C ALA A 278 -1.95 1.19 24.54
N ARG A 279 -2.28 1.16 25.82
CA ARG A 279 -3.55 1.69 26.34
C ARG A 279 -3.54 3.21 26.33
N GLU A 280 -2.44 3.83 26.71
CA GLU A 280 -2.31 5.28 26.91
C GLU A 280 -0.97 5.82 26.38
N GLU A 281 -0.87 7.15 26.25
CA GLU A 281 0.29 7.85 25.69
C GLU A 281 1.62 7.48 26.36
N LYS A 282 1.68 7.45 27.70
CA LYS A 282 2.94 7.20 28.42
C LYS A 282 3.54 5.83 28.09
N GLU A 283 2.70 4.80 28.01
CA GLU A 283 3.10 3.44 27.63
C GLU A 283 3.58 3.40 26.18
N PHE A 284 2.88 4.08 25.27
CA PHE A 284 3.30 4.20 23.88
C PHE A 284 4.67 4.88 23.72
N LEU A 285 4.90 6.00 24.40
CA LEU A 285 6.17 6.72 24.36
C LEU A 285 7.30 5.90 25.00
N SER A 286 7.00 5.14 26.06
CA SER A 286 7.93 4.22 26.71
C SER A 286 8.41 3.14 25.74
N VAL A 287 7.49 2.49 25.04
CA VAL A 287 7.81 1.49 24.02
C VAL A 287 8.53 2.09 22.82
N LEU A 288 8.15 3.31 22.41
CA LEU A 288 8.82 4.03 21.35
C LEU A 288 10.27 4.38 21.69
N LYS A 289 10.55 4.70 22.96
CA LYS A 289 11.91 4.91 23.46
C LYS A 289 12.67 3.57 23.58
N GLY A 290 11.96 2.49 23.90
CA GLY A 290 12.46 1.11 23.95
C GLY A 290 13.20 0.68 22.68
N ILE A 291 12.77 1.14 21.50
CA ILE A 291 13.42 0.80 20.22
C ILE A 291 14.88 1.28 20.12
N ARG A 292 15.28 2.24 20.97
CA ARG A 292 16.66 2.77 21.03
C ARG A 292 17.59 1.82 21.78
N ILE A 293 17.05 0.99 22.66
CA ILE A 293 17.82 0.11 23.54
C ILE A 293 18.58 -0.93 22.69
N LYS A 294 19.82 -1.23 23.08
CA LYS A 294 20.68 -2.22 22.40
C LYS A 294 20.04 -3.61 22.37
N GLU A 295 19.36 -4.01 23.43
CA GLU A 295 18.64 -5.27 23.53
C GLU A 295 17.56 -5.41 22.45
N PHE A 296 16.70 -4.40 22.29
CA PHE A 296 15.69 -4.35 21.22
C PHE A 296 16.30 -4.54 19.84
N LYS A 297 17.40 -3.83 19.54
CA LYS A 297 18.09 -3.92 18.25
C LYS A 297 18.80 -5.27 18.02
N LYS A 298 19.13 -6.00 19.08
CA LYS A 298 19.77 -7.33 19.00
C LYS A 298 18.76 -8.46 18.89
N PHE A 299 17.63 -8.36 19.58
CA PHE A 299 16.58 -9.37 19.59
C PHE A 299 15.89 -9.48 18.23
N HIS A 300 15.44 -8.34 17.69
CA HIS A 300 14.74 -8.31 16.42
C HIS A 300 15.69 -8.46 15.25
N ARG A 301 15.20 -9.13 14.21
CA ARG A 301 15.88 -9.18 12.92
C ARG A 301 15.91 -7.79 12.28
N GLU A 302 16.89 -7.59 11.41
CA GLU A 302 17.05 -6.33 10.69
C GLU A 302 15.89 -6.08 9.69
N ASP A 303 15.26 -7.15 9.21
CA ASP A 303 14.10 -7.14 8.29
C ASP A 303 12.75 -7.10 9.01
N ALA A 304 12.74 -6.87 10.33
CA ALA A 304 11.52 -6.88 11.13
C ALA A 304 10.59 -5.69 10.84
N LEU A 305 9.28 -5.96 10.95
CA LEU A 305 8.22 -4.98 10.76
C LEU A 305 7.43 -4.74 12.05
N TYR A 306 7.28 -3.49 12.45
CA TYR A 306 6.67 -3.12 13.73
C TYR A 306 5.34 -2.39 13.51
N PHE A 307 4.35 -2.69 14.34
CA PHE A 307 3.04 -2.05 14.40
C PHE A 307 2.78 -1.58 15.84
N PHE A 308 3.17 -0.36 16.16
CA PHE A 308 2.96 0.21 17.50
C PHE A 308 1.77 1.17 17.48
N GLY A 309 0.74 0.85 18.27
CA GLY A 309 -0.46 1.65 18.40
C GLY A 309 -0.65 2.24 19.79
N VAL A 310 -1.61 3.15 19.88
CA VAL A 310 -2.01 3.75 21.15
C VAL A 310 -3.51 4.00 21.15
N ASN A 311 -4.25 3.31 22.03
CA ASN A 311 -5.72 3.34 22.05
C ASN A 311 -6.24 4.71 22.53
N LYS A 312 -5.88 5.13 23.75
CA LYS A 312 -6.14 6.49 24.25
C LYS A 312 -4.99 7.41 23.85
N TRP A 313 -5.03 7.86 22.60
CA TRP A 313 -4.02 8.75 22.05
C TRP A 313 -4.24 10.21 22.46
N THR A 314 -3.16 10.97 22.38
CA THR A 314 -3.09 12.42 22.53
C THR A 314 -2.32 13.01 21.35
N LEU A 315 -2.24 14.34 21.26
CA LEU A 315 -1.41 15.00 20.25
C LEU A 315 0.09 14.65 20.41
N GLU A 316 0.57 14.49 21.63
CA GLU A 316 1.97 14.12 21.91
C GLU A 316 2.33 12.77 21.30
N ALA A 317 1.46 11.76 21.44
CA ALA A 317 1.70 10.44 20.82
C ALA A 317 1.77 10.52 19.29
N LEU A 318 0.89 11.32 18.67
CA LEU A 318 0.85 11.52 17.21
C LEU A 318 2.05 12.34 16.70
N TYR A 319 2.56 13.23 17.56
CA TYR A 319 3.70 14.08 17.28
C TYR A 319 5.01 13.30 17.36
N HIS A 320 5.31 12.69 18.50
CA HIS A 320 6.64 12.14 18.80
C HIS A 320 7.03 10.93 17.96
N ILE A 321 6.09 10.23 17.32
CA ILE A 321 6.40 9.15 16.38
C ILE A 321 7.33 9.59 15.25
N HIS A 322 7.34 10.88 14.86
CA HIS A 322 8.26 11.38 13.83
C HIS A 322 9.74 11.20 14.23
N ALA A 323 10.04 11.17 15.53
CA ALA A 323 11.39 11.10 16.06
C ALA A 323 12.09 9.76 15.76
N ILE A 324 11.36 8.69 15.46
CA ILE A 324 11.95 7.38 15.15
C ILE A 324 12.91 7.43 13.96
N TYR A 325 12.74 8.39 13.06
CA TYR A 325 13.64 8.61 11.95
C TYR A 325 15.07 8.91 12.43
N LYS A 326 15.20 9.71 13.49
CA LYS A 326 16.49 10.01 14.14
C LYS A 326 17.10 8.77 14.80
N TYR A 327 16.28 7.76 15.13
CA TYR A 327 16.72 6.53 15.78
C TYR A 327 17.08 5.41 14.79
N GLY A 328 16.98 5.67 13.49
CA GLY A 328 17.29 4.72 12.42
C GLY A 328 16.11 3.86 11.99
N TYR A 329 14.88 4.39 12.03
CA TYR A 329 13.66 3.70 11.59
C TYR A 329 12.86 4.56 10.60
N VAL A 330 12.21 3.92 9.64
CA VAL A 330 11.31 4.57 8.68
C VAL A 330 9.85 4.25 9.02
N LEU A 331 9.07 5.28 9.30
CA LEU A 331 7.61 5.18 9.38
C LEU A 331 7.03 4.92 7.98
N ARG A 332 6.32 3.80 7.79
CA ARG A 332 5.78 3.35 6.48
C ARG A 332 4.30 3.65 6.32
N ASN A 333 3.53 3.68 7.40
CA ASN A 333 2.14 4.12 7.43
C ASN A 333 1.76 4.53 8.86
N MET A 334 0.76 5.40 8.99
CA MET A 334 -0.10 5.44 10.16
C MET A 334 -1.45 4.84 9.75
N LEU A 335 -1.79 3.69 10.32
CA LEU A 335 -3.09 3.05 10.17
C LEU A 335 -4.08 3.70 11.13
N VAL A 336 -5.29 3.98 10.66
CA VAL A 336 -6.40 4.46 11.49
C VAL A 336 -7.35 3.31 11.75
N ILE A 337 -7.54 2.99 13.02
CA ILE A 337 -8.50 1.97 13.46
C ILE A 337 -9.74 2.66 13.99
N SER A 338 -10.90 2.43 13.39
CA SER A 338 -12.17 2.95 13.91
C SER A 338 -12.67 2.11 15.09
N ASN A 339 -13.14 2.76 16.15
CA ASN A 339 -13.77 2.11 17.30
C ASN A 339 -15.00 2.90 17.75
N GLY A 340 -16.19 2.43 17.36
CA GLY A 340 -17.44 3.13 17.62
C GLY A 340 -17.45 4.53 17.01
N ASN A 341 -17.60 5.55 17.85
CA ASN A 341 -17.56 6.96 17.43
C ASN A 341 -16.14 7.56 17.38
N GLY A 342 -15.12 6.82 17.82
CA GLY A 342 -13.72 7.26 17.88
C GLY A 342 -12.82 6.54 16.89
N TRP A 343 -11.53 6.82 17.01
CA TRP A 343 -10.47 6.15 16.27
C TRP A 343 -9.18 6.14 17.10
N TYR A 344 -8.25 5.25 16.77
CA TYR A 344 -6.89 5.25 17.32
C TYR A 344 -5.84 4.88 16.27
N PRO A 345 -4.61 5.41 16.37
CA PRO A 345 -3.53 5.14 15.42
C PRO A 345 -2.80 3.82 15.71
N ILE A 346 -2.31 3.17 14.66
CA ILE A 346 -1.23 2.19 14.69
C ILE A 346 -0.16 2.60 13.70
N PHE A 347 1.07 2.77 14.17
CA PHE A 347 2.22 3.17 13.36
C PHE A 347 2.95 1.94 12.86
N MET A 348 2.98 1.78 11.53
CA MET A 348 3.76 0.75 10.86
C MET A 348 5.14 1.31 10.52
N PHE A 349 6.21 0.72 11.04
CA PHE A 349 7.58 1.16 10.77
C PHE A 349 8.54 -0.02 10.68
N ALA A 350 9.71 0.23 10.09
CA ALA A 350 10.78 -0.75 9.96
C ALA A 350 12.13 -0.05 10.13
N ARG A 351 13.19 -0.83 10.36
CA ARG A 351 14.55 -0.27 10.47
C ARG A 351 14.98 0.36 9.15
N ASP A 352 15.61 1.54 9.20
CA ASP A 352 16.17 2.20 8.03
C ASP A 352 17.53 1.60 7.65
N SER A 353 17.51 0.34 7.19
CA SER A 353 18.70 -0.40 6.81
C SER A 353 18.75 -0.59 5.31
N THR A 354 19.89 -0.42 4.64
CA THR A 354 20.07 -0.82 3.23
C THR A 354 20.60 -2.26 3.10
N ARG A 355 20.77 -2.97 4.22
CA ARG A 355 21.39 -4.29 4.27
C ARG A 355 20.42 -5.43 3.93
N VAL A 356 19.13 -5.27 4.25
CA VAL A 356 18.09 -6.28 3.97
C VAL A 356 16.72 -5.62 3.81
N ALA A 357 15.96 -6.04 2.81
CA ALA A 357 14.56 -5.63 2.65
C ALA A 357 13.68 -6.21 3.76
N TYR A 358 12.83 -5.38 4.36
CA TYR A 358 11.94 -5.84 5.42
C TYR A 358 10.79 -6.70 4.87
N ARG A 359 10.26 -7.60 5.71
CA ARG A 359 9.21 -8.56 5.34
C ARG A 359 7.84 -7.91 5.37
N PHE A 360 7.27 -7.66 4.18
CA PHE A 360 5.91 -7.12 4.06
C PHE A 360 5.11 -7.78 2.94
N TYR A 361 4.30 -8.75 3.33
CA TYR A 361 3.51 -9.59 2.44
C TYR A 361 2.08 -9.04 2.27
N LEU A 362 1.97 -7.87 1.64
CA LEU A 362 0.70 -7.17 1.41
C LEU A 362 -0.37 -8.03 0.72
N ASP A 363 0.05 -8.99 -0.12
CA ASP A 363 -0.84 -9.90 -0.82
C ASP A 363 -1.70 -10.76 0.12
N ARG A 364 -1.21 -11.06 1.34
CA ARG A 364 -1.91 -11.89 2.34
C ARG A 364 -3.15 -11.21 2.92
N VAL A 365 -3.27 -9.89 2.76
CA VAL A 365 -4.32 -9.07 3.37
C VAL A 365 -5.08 -8.19 2.38
N ARG A 366 -4.96 -8.47 1.07
CA ARG A 366 -5.69 -7.70 0.05
C ARG A 366 -7.20 -7.75 0.28
N ILE A 367 -7.84 -6.62 0.00
CA ILE A 367 -9.29 -6.48 0.15
C ILE A 367 -9.96 -7.20 -1.02
N LYS A 368 -10.56 -8.35 -0.74
CA LYS A 368 -11.32 -9.12 -1.71
C LYS A 368 -12.45 -8.27 -2.34
N PRO A 369 -12.79 -8.51 -3.61
CA PRO A 369 -13.95 -7.88 -4.25
C PRO A 369 -15.23 -8.14 -3.45
N LYS A 370 -16.17 -7.16 -3.42
CA LYS A 370 -17.46 -7.28 -2.70
C LYS A 370 -18.37 -8.36 -3.29
N THR A 371 -18.29 -8.54 -4.61
CA THR A 371 -18.94 -9.63 -5.34
C THR A 371 -17.89 -10.71 -5.53
N GLU A 372 -18.12 -11.90 -4.98
CA GLU A 372 -17.34 -13.06 -5.40
C GLU A 372 -17.57 -13.24 -6.91
N ASP A 373 -16.48 -13.38 -7.65
CA ASP A 373 -16.57 -13.83 -9.03
C ASP A 373 -16.94 -15.32 -8.94
N GLU A 374 -18.23 -15.62 -8.82
CA GLU A 374 -18.79 -16.98 -8.91
C GLU A 374 -18.68 -17.46 -10.37
N ARG A 375 -17.44 -17.51 -10.84
CA ARG A 375 -17.12 -17.95 -12.17
C ARG A 375 -17.39 -19.43 -12.26
N ALA A 376 -18.40 -19.78 -13.03
CA ALA A 376 -18.63 -21.14 -13.47
C ALA A 376 -17.54 -21.53 -14.47
N TRP A 377 -16.35 -21.94 -13.98
CA TRP A 377 -15.23 -22.36 -14.83
C TRP A 377 -15.62 -23.47 -15.81
N ARG A 378 -16.64 -24.27 -15.46
CA ARG A 378 -17.24 -25.32 -16.31
C ARG A 378 -17.81 -24.78 -17.63
N GLU A 379 -18.23 -23.52 -17.67
CA GLU A 379 -18.83 -22.87 -18.83
C GLU A 379 -17.80 -22.06 -19.63
N GLU A 380 -16.56 -21.93 -19.14
CA GLU A 380 -15.52 -21.17 -19.80
C GLU A 380 -14.70 -22.02 -20.79
N GLU A 381 -14.44 -21.47 -21.99
CA GLU A 381 -13.55 -22.06 -22.98
C GLU A 381 -12.13 -21.48 -22.83
N PHE A 382 -11.16 -22.33 -22.49
CA PHE A 382 -9.76 -21.93 -22.31
C PHE A 382 -8.87 -22.23 -23.53
N ILE A 383 -9.36 -23.01 -24.49
CA ILE A 383 -8.65 -23.25 -25.75
C ILE A 383 -8.63 -21.94 -26.56
N GLY A 384 -7.49 -21.66 -27.18
CA GLY A 384 -7.23 -20.42 -27.89
C GLY A 384 -6.81 -19.26 -26.99
N MET A 385 -6.85 -19.37 -25.66
CA MET A 385 -6.50 -18.27 -24.75
C MET A 385 -5.05 -17.83 -24.91
N ARG A 386 -4.83 -16.51 -24.91
CA ARG A 386 -3.50 -15.92 -25.00
C ARG A 386 -2.70 -16.23 -23.73
N VAL A 387 -1.42 -16.54 -23.94
CA VAL A 387 -0.42 -16.72 -22.90
C VAL A 387 0.72 -15.74 -23.16
N ARG A 388 1.11 -14.97 -22.15
CA ARG A 388 2.31 -14.12 -22.17
C ARG A 388 3.39 -14.75 -21.30
N ASP A 389 4.54 -15.04 -21.88
CA ASP A 389 5.66 -15.58 -21.13
C ASP A 389 6.63 -14.47 -20.73
N ILE A 390 6.72 -14.22 -19.41
CA ILE A 390 7.64 -13.26 -18.79
C ILE A 390 8.74 -13.98 -18.00
N SER A 391 8.91 -15.29 -18.20
CA SER A 391 9.98 -16.08 -17.58
C SER A 391 11.36 -15.86 -18.24
N GLY A 392 11.38 -15.17 -19.39
CA GLY A 392 12.56 -14.75 -20.14
C GLY A 392 12.74 -13.23 -20.15
N LYS A 393 13.89 -12.76 -20.67
CA LYS A 393 14.19 -11.32 -20.82
C LYS A 393 13.24 -10.63 -21.79
N GLU A 394 12.85 -11.34 -22.85
CA GLU A 394 11.86 -10.89 -23.81
C GLU A 394 10.52 -11.56 -23.54
N THR A 395 9.44 -10.77 -23.65
CA THR A 395 8.09 -11.32 -23.53
C THR A 395 7.70 -11.99 -24.84
N THR A 396 7.36 -13.28 -24.78
CA THR A 396 6.83 -14.02 -25.93
C THR A 396 5.35 -14.32 -25.75
N GLU A 397 4.56 -14.23 -26.82
CA GLU A 397 3.14 -14.58 -26.80
C GLU A 397 2.91 -15.98 -27.40
N GLY A 398 1.92 -16.67 -26.84
CA GLY A 398 1.46 -17.99 -27.29
C GLY A 398 -0.02 -18.18 -27.00
N TYR A 399 -0.54 -19.37 -27.30
CA TYR A 399 -1.95 -19.67 -27.14
C TYR A 399 -2.15 -21.09 -26.62
N VAL A 400 -3.12 -21.27 -25.72
CA VAL A 400 -3.52 -22.60 -25.26
C VAL A 400 -4.14 -23.38 -26.44
N VAL A 401 -3.64 -24.58 -26.73
CA VAL A 401 -4.14 -25.43 -27.83
C VAL A 401 -4.77 -26.74 -27.36
N LYS A 402 -4.45 -27.19 -26.14
CA LYS A 402 -5.02 -28.39 -25.52
C LYS A 402 -5.06 -28.25 -24.00
N ILE A 403 -6.04 -28.84 -23.36
CA ILE A 403 -6.09 -29.01 -21.90
C ILE A 403 -5.88 -30.50 -21.64
N LEU A 404 -4.86 -30.84 -20.86
CA LEU A 404 -4.52 -32.22 -20.51
C LEU A 404 -5.19 -32.67 -19.22
N ASP A 405 -5.32 -31.75 -18.26
CA ASP A 405 -5.90 -32.03 -16.95
C ASP A 405 -6.64 -30.79 -16.41
N LYS A 406 -7.61 -31.00 -15.53
CA LYS A 406 -8.48 -29.97 -14.93
C LYS A 406 -8.63 -30.17 -13.42
N TYR A 407 -8.85 -29.07 -12.72
CA TYR A 407 -9.29 -29.10 -11.33
C TYR A 407 -10.76 -29.60 -11.24
N PRO A 408 -11.25 -30.01 -10.05
CA PRO A 408 -12.62 -30.54 -9.87
C PRO A 408 -13.76 -29.60 -10.33
N ASP A 409 -13.49 -28.31 -10.43
CA ASP A 409 -14.41 -27.28 -10.93
C ASP A 409 -14.28 -26.99 -12.44
N ASN A 410 -13.50 -27.81 -13.16
CA ASN A 410 -13.14 -27.70 -14.58
C ASN A 410 -12.19 -26.56 -14.96
N PHE A 411 -11.62 -25.83 -14.00
CA PHE A 411 -10.54 -24.90 -14.32
C PHE A 411 -9.33 -25.67 -14.88
N PRO A 412 -8.59 -25.16 -15.88
CA PRO A 412 -7.43 -25.86 -16.42
C PRO A 412 -6.38 -26.04 -15.34
N LYS A 413 -5.83 -27.26 -15.25
CA LYS A 413 -4.75 -27.63 -14.34
C LYS A 413 -3.45 -27.85 -15.10
N VAL A 414 -3.52 -28.51 -16.26
CA VAL A 414 -2.38 -28.72 -17.16
C VAL A 414 -2.82 -28.43 -18.59
N VAL A 415 -2.03 -27.63 -19.32
CA VAL A 415 -2.35 -27.23 -20.70
C VAL A 415 -1.16 -27.40 -21.63
N VAL A 416 -1.44 -27.51 -22.93
CA VAL A 416 -0.43 -27.35 -23.99
C VAL A 416 -0.56 -25.95 -24.56
N VAL A 417 0.54 -25.21 -24.55
CA VAL A 417 0.64 -23.87 -25.13
C VAL A 417 1.45 -23.95 -26.41
N GLN A 418 0.88 -23.46 -27.51
CA GLN A 418 1.59 -23.26 -28.76
C GLN A 418 2.23 -21.87 -28.78
N TRP A 419 3.53 -21.86 -29.07
CA TRP A 419 4.35 -20.69 -29.32
C TRP A 419 4.71 -20.66 -30.81
N ASN A 420 5.46 -19.64 -31.25
CA ASN A 420 5.92 -19.56 -32.63
C ASN A 420 6.83 -20.74 -32.98
N GLY A 421 6.31 -21.75 -33.69
CA GLY A 421 7.06 -22.92 -34.15
C GLY A 421 7.29 -24.05 -33.13
N LYS A 422 6.86 -23.90 -31.87
CA LYS A 422 7.04 -24.90 -30.80
C LYS A 422 5.79 -25.00 -29.92
N ALA A 423 5.58 -26.10 -29.21
CA ALA A 423 4.59 -26.18 -28.14
C ALA A 423 5.23 -26.56 -26.81
N SER A 424 4.63 -26.21 -25.68
CA SER A 424 5.07 -26.67 -24.36
C SER A 424 3.91 -27.06 -23.46
N ILE A 425 4.17 -27.98 -22.53
CA ILE A 425 3.20 -28.39 -21.51
C ILE A 425 3.38 -27.53 -20.29
N GLU A 426 2.33 -26.91 -19.79
CA GLU A 426 2.40 -25.95 -18.70
C GLU A 426 1.40 -26.28 -17.60
N PHE A 427 1.86 -26.18 -16.35
CA PHE A 427 0.99 -26.20 -15.19
C PHE A 427 0.27 -24.86 -15.04
N VAL A 428 -0.98 -24.89 -14.60
CA VAL A 428 -1.82 -23.72 -14.35
C VAL A 428 -2.17 -23.68 -12.88
N VAL A 429 -1.79 -22.60 -12.19
CA VAL A 429 -2.16 -22.40 -10.78
C VAL A 429 -3.62 -21.96 -10.70
N HIS A 430 -4.39 -22.68 -9.89
CA HIS A 430 -5.76 -22.30 -9.58
C HIS A 430 -5.80 -20.95 -8.83
N PRO A 431 -6.63 -19.97 -9.24
CA PRO A 431 -6.65 -18.65 -8.61
C PRO A 431 -6.90 -18.68 -7.09
N GLN A 432 -7.72 -19.61 -6.61
CA GLN A 432 -8.05 -19.81 -5.19
C GLN A 432 -6.96 -20.54 -4.39
N LYS A 433 -5.96 -21.13 -5.07
CA LYS A 433 -4.83 -21.83 -4.46
C LYS A 433 -3.49 -21.10 -4.64
N ASP A 434 -3.45 -20.05 -5.47
CA ASP A 434 -2.24 -19.31 -5.85
C ASP A 434 -1.34 -18.98 -4.67
N GLU A 435 -1.87 -18.31 -3.65
CA GLU A 435 -1.07 -17.91 -2.51
C GLU A 435 -0.48 -19.08 -1.71
N LEU A 436 -1.28 -20.13 -1.47
CA LEU A 436 -0.84 -21.33 -0.76
C LEU A 436 0.25 -22.09 -1.52
N LEU A 437 0.10 -22.21 -2.84
CA LEU A 437 1.08 -22.90 -3.68
C LEU A 437 2.37 -22.08 -3.82
N MET A 438 2.25 -20.77 -4.04
CA MET A 438 3.41 -19.88 -4.22
C MET A 438 4.27 -19.76 -2.96
N GLU A 439 3.67 -19.79 -1.77
CA GLU A 439 4.39 -19.73 -0.49
C GLU A 439 4.60 -21.10 0.16
N GLY A 440 4.18 -22.18 -0.50
CA GLY A 440 4.09 -23.54 0.05
C GLY A 440 5.40 -24.31 0.21
N LEU A 441 6.55 -23.69 -0.08
CA LEU A 441 7.85 -24.35 0.10
C LEU A 441 8.14 -24.57 1.58
N ARG A 442 8.57 -25.78 1.92
CA ARG A 442 9.06 -26.14 3.25
C ARG A 442 10.54 -26.45 3.20
N PHE A 443 11.25 -26.10 4.27
CA PHE A 443 12.68 -26.25 4.37
C PHE A 443 13.01 -27.16 5.55
N PHE A 444 13.97 -28.07 5.38
CA PHE A 444 14.35 -29.03 6.40
C PHE A 444 15.87 -29.05 6.59
N CYS A 445 16.30 -29.31 7.82
CA CYS A 445 17.71 -29.47 8.14
C CYS A 445 18.27 -30.70 7.41
N PRO A 446 19.39 -30.60 6.66
CA PRO A 446 19.96 -31.74 5.96
C PRO A 446 20.54 -32.80 6.91
N LYS A 447 20.82 -32.45 8.17
CA LYS A 447 21.39 -33.37 9.17
C LYS A 447 20.33 -34.12 9.97
N CYS A 448 19.37 -33.40 10.56
CA CYS A 448 18.39 -33.99 11.49
C CYS A 448 16.96 -34.04 10.94
N LEU A 449 16.74 -33.55 9.71
CA LEU A 449 15.44 -33.53 9.03
C LEU A 449 14.33 -32.75 9.73
N SER A 450 14.65 -31.96 10.77
CA SER A 450 13.69 -31.06 11.40
C SER A 450 13.29 -29.94 10.42
N GLU A 451 12.02 -29.53 10.45
CA GLU A 451 11.55 -28.38 9.67
C GLU A 451 12.19 -27.08 10.18
N LEU A 452 12.51 -26.18 9.25
CA LEU A 452 13.10 -24.87 9.49
C LEU A 452 12.05 -23.79 9.19
N THR A 453 11.62 -23.06 10.22
CA THR A 453 10.77 -21.87 10.10
C THR A 453 11.54 -20.69 9.52
N GLU A 454 12.79 -20.56 9.94
CA GLU A 454 13.73 -19.58 9.45
C GLU A 454 14.88 -20.30 8.75
N PRO A 455 14.68 -20.76 7.50
CA PRO A 455 15.73 -21.46 6.79
C PRO A 455 16.92 -20.54 6.51
N TYR A 456 16.72 -19.22 6.52
CA TYR A 456 17.76 -18.25 6.25
C TYR A 456 17.56 -16.88 6.92
N ASP A 457 18.62 -16.37 7.55
CA ASP A 457 18.84 -15.01 8.01
C ASP A 457 19.97 -14.39 7.17
N PRO A 458 19.71 -13.27 6.47
CA PRO A 458 20.71 -12.61 5.61
C PRO A 458 21.87 -11.96 6.37
N ILE A 459 21.71 -11.72 7.68
CA ILE A 459 22.70 -11.01 8.50
C ILE A 459 23.18 -11.87 9.68
N GLY A 460 22.29 -12.68 10.25
CA GLY A 460 22.58 -13.56 11.38
C GLY A 460 23.23 -14.89 11.00
N CYS A 461 23.49 -15.70 12.03
CA CYS A 461 23.92 -17.08 11.86
C CYS A 461 22.73 -17.95 11.44
N ASN A 462 22.98 -18.84 10.48
CA ASN A 462 22.00 -19.78 9.99
C ASN A 462 22.24 -21.12 10.66
N ARG A 463 21.51 -21.41 11.74
CA ARG A 463 21.68 -22.66 12.51
C ARG A 463 20.36 -23.40 12.63
N CYS A 464 20.42 -24.72 12.55
CA CYS A 464 19.25 -25.55 12.82
C CYS A 464 18.90 -25.46 14.32
N PRO A 465 17.65 -25.11 14.68
CA PRO A 465 17.27 -25.01 16.09
C PRO A 465 17.24 -26.36 16.82
N SER A 466 17.13 -27.48 16.09
CA SER A 466 17.02 -28.82 16.68
C SER A 466 18.36 -29.52 16.89
N CYS A 467 19.35 -29.30 16.02
CA CYS A 467 20.64 -30.01 16.09
C CYS A 467 21.87 -29.10 16.01
N ASP A 468 21.67 -27.79 16.03
CA ASP A 468 22.69 -26.73 15.96
C ASP A 468 23.64 -26.80 14.74
N GLN A 469 23.28 -27.59 13.71
CA GLN A 469 24.02 -27.62 12.46
C GLN A 469 24.04 -26.22 11.83
N GLU A 470 25.23 -25.72 11.52
CA GLU A 470 25.38 -24.50 10.72
C GLU A 470 24.96 -24.79 9.27
N LEU A 471 24.07 -23.95 8.75
CA LEU A 471 23.44 -24.06 7.44
C LEU A 471 24.07 -23.05 6.48
N TRP A 472 23.97 -23.32 5.17
CA TRP A 472 24.46 -22.44 4.11
C TRP A 472 25.98 -22.15 4.15
N VAL A 473 26.78 -23.08 4.69
CA VAL A 473 28.25 -23.00 4.74
C VAL A 473 28.87 -23.68 3.52
N SER A 474 28.38 -24.86 3.19
CA SER A 474 28.69 -25.66 1.99
C SER A 474 27.39 -26.15 1.34
N LEU A 475 27.49 -26.75 0.15
CA LEU A 475 26.33 -27.31 -0.54
C LEU A 475 25.63 -28.42 0.27
N ASP A 476 26.37 -29.21 1.05
CA ASP A 476 25.81 -30.28 1.90
C ASP A 476 25.01 -29.74 3.11
N THR A 477 25.22 -28.47 3.45
CA THR A 477 24.52 -27.77 4.54
C THR A 477 23.38 -26.87 4.05
N VAL A 478 23.06 -26.91 2.75
CA VAL A 478 21.88 -26.23 2.20
C VAL A 478 20.63 -26.98 2.70
N PRO A 479 19.61 -26.28 3.22
CA PRO A 479 18.35 -26.89 3.59
C PRO A 479 17.72 -27.73 2.47
N ILE A 480 17.16 -28.88 2.84
CA ILE A 480 16.36 -29.70 1.94
C ILE A 480 15.05 -28.95 1.68
N ILE A 481 14.72 -28.75 0.41
CA ILE A 481 13.51 -28.02 0.00
C ILE A 481 12.47 -29.01 -0.47
N GLN A 482 11.28 -28.95 0.13
CA GLN A 482 10.13 -29.76 -0.25
C GLN A 482 9.07 -28.89 -0.93
N GLU A 483 8.65 -29.31 -2.13
CA GLU A 483 7.53 -28.72 -2.86
C GLU A 483 6.18 -29.14 -2.22
N PRO A 484 5.11 -28.34 -2.35
CA PRO A 484 3.77 -28.74 -1.89
C PRO A 484 3.31 -30.05 -2.53
N GLU A 485 2.58 -30.87 -1.77
CA GLU A 485 2.11 -32.20 -2.23
C GLU A 485 1.35 -32.12 -3.55
N GLU A 486 0.48 -31.12 -3.72
CA GLU A 486 -0.28 -30.89 -4.96
C GLU A 486 0.64 -30.70 -6.19
N ILE A 487 1.80 -30.08 -6.04
CA ILE A 487 2.77 -29.92 -7.15
C ILE A 487 3.49 -31.24 -7.41
N LEU A 488 3.80 -32.00 -6.36
CA LEU A 488 4.45 -33.31 -6.47
C LEU A 488 3.53 -34.37 -7.09
N GLU A 489 2.24 -34.38 -6.76
CA GLU A 489 1.22 -35.23 -7.38
C GLU A 489 1.15 -34.98 -8.87
N ILE A 490 0.99 -33.71 -9.28
CA ILE A 490 0.92 -33.33 -10.70
C ILE A 490 2.20 -33.71 -11.44
N THR A 491 3.36 -33.46 -10.82
CA THR A 491 4.65 -33.77 -11.43
C THR A 491 4.78 -35.29 -11.65
N ARG A 492 4.46 -36.10 -10.64
CA ARG A 492 4.49 -37.58 -10.72
C ARG A 492 3.52 -38.11 -11.77
N GLU A 493 2.28 -37.63 -11.77
CA GLU A 493 1.26 -38.02 -12.75
C GLU A 493 1.76 -37.79 -14.18
N LEU A 494 2.35 -36.63 -14.46
CA LEU A 494 2.84 -36.29 -15.78
C LEU A 494 4.12 -37.07 -16.14
N GLU A 495 5.05 -37.26 -15.21
CA GLU A 495 6.26 -38.07 -15.41
C GLU A 495 5.97 -39.55 -15.68
N THR A 496 4.86 -40.10 -15.17
CA THR A 496 4.40 -41.47 -15.53
C THR A 496 3.75 -41.58 -16.91
N ASN A 497 3.41 -40.45 -17.54
CA ASN A 497 2.87 -40.37 -18.91
C ASN A 497 3.99 -39.95 -19.90
N GLU A 498 3.70 -39.93 -21.21
CA GLU A 498 4.66 -39.44 -22.23
C GLU A 498 5.00 -37.92 -22.12
N TYR A 499 4.58 -37.21 -21.07
CA TYR A 499 4.51 -35.75 -21.06
C TYR A 499 5.10 -35.15 -19.79
N VAL A 500 6.10 -34.26 -19.90
CA VAL A 500 6.71 -33.58 -18.74
C VAL A 500 6.35 -32.10 -18.73
N ILE A 501 6.06 -31.51 -17.56
CA ILE A 501 5.85 -30.06 -17.45
C ILE A 501 7.09 -29.31 -17.94
N GLY A 502 6.88 -28.30 -18.78
CA GLY A 502 7.92 -27.51 -19.42
C GLY A 502 8.53 -28.16 -20.67
N ARG A 503 8.17 -29.40 -21.02
CA ARG A 503 8.67 -30.09 -22.21
C ARG A 503 8.26 -29.36 -23.48
N CYS A 504 9.23 -29.00 -24.32
CA CYS A 504 8.98 -28.52 -25.67
C CYS A 504 8.63 -29.69 -26.61
N LEU A 505 7.56 -29.56 -27.38
CA LEU A 505 7.09 -30.52 -28.37
C LEU A 505 7.26 -29.95 -29.79
N GLU A 506 7.63 -30.81 -30.74
CA GLU A 506 7.59 -30.45 -32.17
C GLU A 506 6.14 -30.44 -32.68
N ILE A 507 5.82 -29.48 -33.56
CA ILE A 507 4.45 -29.18 -34.00
C ILE A 507 3.83 -30.29 -34.87
N LYS A 508 4.57 -31.35 -35.24
CA LYS A 508 4.11 -32.36 -36.21
C LYS A 508 2.78 -33.04 -35.82
N ASP A 509 2.38 -32.98 -34.55
CA ASP A 509 1.12 -33.53 -34.02
C ASP A 509 0.00 -32.50 -33.74
N PHE A 510 0.23 -31.20 -33.95
CA PHE A 510 -0.74 -30.14 -33.66
C PHE A 510 -1.11 -29.36 -34.92
N LYS A 511 -1.86 -29.99 -35.84
CA LYS A 511 -2.56 -29.24 -36.88
C LYS A 511 -3.54 -28.27 -36.22
N ARG A 512 -3.40 -26.96 -36.47
CA ARG A 512 -4.51 -26.01 -36.27
C ARG A 512 -5.73 -26.64 -36.97
N ARG A 513 -6.83 -26.85 -36.25
CA ARG A 513 -8.13 -27.04 -36.91
C ARG A 513 -8.49 -25.71 -37.56
N ASN A 514 -8.03 -25.51 -38.80
CA ASN A 514 -8.64 -24.52 -39.67
C ASN A 514 -10.02 -25.07 -40.02
N VAL A 515 -11.07 -24.52 -39.41
CA VAL A 515 -12.43 -24.78 -39.88
C VAL A 515 -12.56 -24.06 -41.22
N ALA A 516 -12.62 -24.81 -42.33
CA ALA A 516 -12.85 -24.25 -43.64
C ALA A 516 -14.27 -23.65 -43.69
N THR A 517 -14.38 -22.34 -43.84
CA THR A 517 -15.66 -21.66 -44.05
C THR A 517 -15.82 -21.33 -45.54
N SER A 518 -16.89 -21.82 -46.18
CA SER A 518 -17.27 -21.52 -47.58
C SER A 518 -17.83 -20.10 -47.80
N SER A 519 -17.50 -19.17 -46.90
CA SER A 519 -18.09 -17.84 -46.87
C SER A 519 -17.47 -16.95 -47.95
N LYS A 520 -18.31 -16.28 -48.73
CA LYS A 520 -17.97 -15.36 -49.87
C LYS A 520 -17.17 -14.11 -49.46
N PHE A 521 -16.69 -14.05 -48.21
CA PHE A 521 -16.00 -12.93 -47.59
C PHE A 521 -14.55 -13.27 -47.21
N SER A 522 -13.97 -14.32 -47.81
CA SER A 522 -12.61 -14.79 -47.51
C SER A 522 -11.50 -13.78 -47.86
N SER A 523 -11.80 -12.79 -48.70
CA SER A 523 -10.85 -11.77 -49.17
C SER A 523 -11.00 -10.40 -48.48
N LEU A 524 -11.92 -10.24 -47.53
CA LEU A 524 -12.07 -9.01 -46.74
C LEU A 524 -11.37 -9.16 -45.39
N GLU A 525 -10.50 -8.21 -45.05
CA GLU A 525 -9.89 -8.11 -43.72
C GLU A 525 -11.01 -7.91 -42.68
N ARG A 526 -11.38 -9.00 -42.00
CA ARG A 526 -12.48 -9.01 -41.04
C ARG A 526 -11.96 -8.67 -39.64
N ILE A 527 -12.43 -7.56 -39.09
CA ILE A 527 -12.63 -7.45 -37.64
C ILE A 527 -13.67 -8.52 -37.27
N ASN A 528 -13.22 -9.52 -36.51
CA ASN A 528 -13.90 -10.79 -36.32
C ASN A 528 -15.10 -10.68 -35.35
N TRP A 529 -16.27 -10.27 -35.87
CA TRP A 529 -17.54 -10.25 -35.12
C TRP A 529 -18.27 -11.62 -35.07
N GLY A 530 -17.58 -12.72 -35.39
CA GLY A 530 -18.08 -14.10 -35.33
C GLY A 530 -17.25 -15.04 -34.46
N ALA A 531 -16.36 -14.50 -33.62
CA ALA A 531 -15.42 -15.30 -32.85
C ALA A 531 -16.14 -16.07 -31.70
N SER A 532 -15.69 -17.31 -31.43
CA SER A 532 -16.15 -18.07 -30.26
C SER A 532 -15.99 -17.24 -28.98
N PRO A 533 -16.75 -17.54 -27.91
CA PRO A 533 -16.65 -16.80 -26.66
C PRO A 533 -15.20 -16.60 -26.16
N GLY A 534 -14.31 -17.58 -26.37
CA GLY A 534 -12.88 -17.49 -26.04
C GLY A 534 -12.09 -16.45 -26.86
N ALA A 535 -12.37 -16.33 -28.16
CA ALA A 535 -11.72 -15.34 -29.01
C ALA A 535 -12.22 -13.90 -28.76
N ARG A 536 -13.47 -13.74 -28.29
CA ARG A 536 -13.98 -12.45 -27.82
C ARG A 536 -13.38 -12.03 -26.47
N LYS A 537 -13.11 -12.98 -25.55
CA LYS A 537 -12.35 -12.73 -24.31
C LYS A 537 -10.92 -12.27 -24.56
N LEU A 538 -10.32 -12.76 -25.64
CA LEU A 538 -8.93 -12.50 -26.02
C LEU A 538 -8.66 -11.04 -26.44
N MET A 539 -9.67 -10.39 -27.03
CA MET A 539 -9.60 -9.00 -27.47
C MET A 539 -9.83 -7.99 -26.33
N LEU A 540 -10.33 -8.42 -25.15
CA LEU A 540 -10.83 -7.48 -24.12
C LEU A 540 -10.38 -7.70 -22.67
N GLY A 541 -9.62 -8.75 -22.29
CA GLY A 541 -9.00 -8.67 -20.95
C GLY A 541 -8.47 -9.89 -20.20
N GLU A 542 -8.60 -11.11 -20.68
CA GLU A 542 -8.16 -12.28 -19.91
C GLU A 542 -7.08 -13.07 -20.64
N TYR A 543 -6.02 -13.42 -19.93
CA TYR A 543 -4.87 -14.12 -20.49
C TYR A 543 -4.11 -14.84 -19.39
N PHE A 544 -3.31 -15.84 -19.76
CA PHE A 544 -2.37 -16.44 -18.82
C PHE A 544 -1.02 -15.72 -18.89
N THR A 545 -0.34 -15.60 -17.76
CA THR A 545 1.06 -15.17 -17.70
C THR A 545 1.91 -16.31 -17.21
N LYS A 546 2.89 -16.74 -18.00
CA LYS A 546 3.92 -17.69 -17.56
C LYS A 546 4.98 -16.96 -16.75
N MET A 547 5.14 -17.37 -15.49
CA MET A 547 6.07 -16.76 -14.53
C MET A 547 6.60 -17.79 -13.54
N ARG A 548 7.53 -17.40 -12.65
CA ARG A 548 8.04 -18.26 -11.58
C ARG A 548 6.91 -18.72 -10.64
N LEU A 549 6.89 -20.01 -10.30
CA LEU A 549 5.90 -20.61 -9.41
C LEU A 549 6.08 -20.14 -7.96
N TYR A 550 7.27 -20.26 -7.40
CA TYR A 550 7.48 -20.00 -5.97
C TYR A 550 7.92 -18.57 -5.67
N ARG A 551 7.44 -18.03 -4.55
CA ARG A 551 7.96 -16.81 -3.93
C ARG A 551 9.15 -17.21 -3.05
N ILE A 552 10.32 -16.66 -3.34
CA ILE A 552 11.56 -16.97 -2.63
C ILE A 552 12.27 -15.66 -2.30
N ASP A 553 12.77 -15.56 -1.07
CA ASP A 553 13.52 -14.40 -0.64
C ASP A 553 14.84 -14.30 -1.42
N GLN A 554 15.10 -13.12 -1.99
CA GLN A 554 16.27 -12.85 -2.81
C GLN A 554 17.60 -13.20 -2.10
N PRO A 555 17.78 -12.91 -0.79
CA PRO A 555 19.01 -13.26 -0.09
C PRO A 555 19.29 -14.76 0.00
N ILE A 556 18.25 -15.61 0.03
CA ILE A 556 18.40 -17.08 -0.01
C ILE A 556 19.04 -17.50 -1.33
N VAL A 557 18.52 -16.95 -2.43
CA VAL A 557 19.02 -17.22 -3.78
C VAL A 557 20.47 -16.75 -3.93
N ALA A 558 20.78 -15.56 -3.46
CA ALA A 558 22.13 -15.00 -3.53
C ALA A 558 23.15 -15.85 -2.75
N GLN A 559 22.78 -16.33 -1.55
CA GLN A 559 23.64 -17.22 -0.77
C GLN A 559 23.85 -18.55 -1.49
N TYR A 560 22.79 -19.16 -2.02
CA TYR A 560 22.90 -20.41 -2.76
C TYR A 560 23.83 -20.30 -3.96
N LEU A 561 23.64 -19.27 -4.81
CA LEU A 561 24.51 -19.02 -5.95
C LEU A 561 25.96 -18.76 -5.52
N THR A 562 26.16 -18.09 -4.38
CA THR A 562 27.50 -17.88 -3.82
C THR A 562 28.18 -19.19 -3.45
N LEU A 563 27.45 -20.15 -2.87
CA LEU A 563 27.97 -21.48 -2.55
C LEU A 563 28.32 -22.28 -3.81
N LEU A 564 27.45 -22.26 -4.82
CA LEU A 564 27.72 -22.89 -6.12
C LEU A 564 28.97 -22.33 -6.80
N ARG A 565 29.11 -21.00 -6.79
CA ARG A 565 30.31 -20.35 -7.33
C ARG A 565 31.57 -20.78 -6.58
N LYS A 566 31.51 -20.81 -5.24
CA LYS A 566 32.64 -21.21 -4.39
C LYS A 566 33.02 -22.68 -4.59
N SER A 567 32.05 -23.59 -4.75
CA SER A 567 32.36 -25.01 -4.98
C SER A 567 33.10 -25.25 -6.31
N LYS A 568 33.00 -24.32 -7.26
CA LYS A 568 33.76 -24.34 -8.52
C LYS A 568 34.97 -23.39 -8.53
N ASN A 569 35.37 -22.83 -7.39
CA ASN A 569 36.51 -21.91 -7.24
C ASN A 569 36.50 -20.70 -8.21
N MET A 570 35.31 -20.19 -8.57
CA MET A 570 35.18 -19.04 -9.48
C MET A 570 35.07 -17.73 -8.70
N SER A 571 35.59 -16.61 -9.21
CA SER A 571 35.21 -15.26 -8.75
C SER A 571 33.87 -14.83 -9.36
N ILE A 572 33.25 -13.75 -8.84
CA ILE A 572 32.02 -13.20 -9.47
C ILE A 572 32.32 -12.74 -10.91
N GLN A 573 33.52 -12.20 -11.16
CA GLN A 573 33.94 -11.78 -12.50
C GLN A 573 34.11 -12.97 -13.45
N ASP A 574 34.58 -14.11 -12.97
CA ASP A 574 34.69 -15.32 -13.79
C ASP A 574 33.31 -15.83 -14.19
N VAL A 575 32.33 -15.77 -13.28
CA VAL A 575 30.94 -16.09 -13.60
C VAL A 575 30.40 -15.13 -14.66
N ILE A 576 30.55 -13.81 -14.46
CA ILE A 576 30.07 -12.79 -15.42
C ILE A 576 30.64 -13.03 -16.82
N LYS A 577 31.95 -13.34 -16.93
CA LYS A 577 32.61 -13.63 -18.22
C LYS A 577 32.06 -14.87 -18.93
N LYS A 578 31.47 -15.83 -18.21
CA LYS A 578 30.83 -17.01 -18.77
C LYS A 578 29.40 -16.77 -19.22
N PHE A 579 28.77 -15.67 -18.81
CA PHE A 579 27.43 -15.28 -19.28
C PHE A 579 27.51 -14.46 -20.59
N PRO A 580 26.45 -14.50 -21.42
CA PRO A 580 26.34 -13.62 -22.58
C PRO A 580 26.42 -12.13 -22.22
N LYS A 581 26.93 -11.29 -23.12
CA LYS A 581 27.19 -9.84 -22.87
C LYS A 581 25.97 -9.06 -22.34
N GLU A 582 24.78 -9.43 -22.78
CA GLU A 582 23.50 -8.87 -22.32
C GLU A 582 23.20 -9.09 -20.81
N TYR A 583 24.00 -9.90 -20.09
CA TYR A 583 23.88 -10.15 -18.65
C TYR A 583 24.92 -9.40 -17.80
N LEU A 584 25.79 -8.60 -18.43
CA LEU A 584 26.93 -7.93 -17.78
C LEU A 584 26.51 -7.13 -16.54
N HIS A 585 25.36 -6.46 -16.59
CA HIS A 585 24.83 -5.63 -15.52
C HIS A 585 23.80 -6.33 -14.62
N THR A 586 23.46 -7.60 -14.87
CA THR A 586 22.43 -8.31 -14.08
C THR A 586 23.03 -9.40 -13.20
N VAL A 587 24.02 -10.16 -13.69
CA VAL A 587 24.57 -11.33 -12.96
C VAL A 587 25.18 -10.93 -11.63
N GLY A 588 25.90 -9.81 -11.57
CA GLY A 588 26.47 -9.31 -10.32
C GLY A 588 25.41 -9.05 -9.24
N HIS A 589 24.21 -8.63 -9.63
CA HIS A 589 23.11 -8.37 -8.70
C HIS A 589 22.53 -9.65 -8.10
N TRP A 590 22.68 -10.81 -8.75
CA TRP A 590 22.20 -12.08 -8.21
C TRP A 590 22.97 -12.56 -6.98
N PHE A 591 24.19 -12.06 -6.77
CA PHE A 591 25.05 -12.41 -5.62
C PHE A 591 24.95 -11.42 -4.46
N ARG A 592 24.21 -10.32 -4.63
CA ARG A 592 24.01 -9.33 -3.56
C ARG A 592 22.90 -9.80 -2.62
N LYS A 593 23.06 -9.63 -1.31
CA LYS A 593 22.02 -9.93 -0.31
C LYS A 593 21.27 -8.67 0.17
N ASP A 594 21.71 -7.51 -0.31
CA ASP A 594 21.20 -6.20 0.07
C ASP A 594 20.04 -5.74 -0.83
N PHE A 595 19.55 -4.53 -0.62
CA PHE A 595 18.44 -3.96 -1.42
C PHE A 595 18.73 -3.88 -2.93
N GLY A 596 19.98 -3.94 -3.36
CA GLY A 596 20.34 -3.93 -4.78
C GLY A 596 20.34 -5.32 -5.42
N GLY A 597 20.03 -6.37 -4.67
CA GLY A 597 19.97 -7.74 -5.17
C GLY A 597 18.78 -8.02 -6.07
N SER A 598 18.95 -8.96 -6.98
CA SER A 598 17.86 -9.48 -7.83
C SER A 598 17.90 -11.00 -7.88
N ILE A 599 16.82 -11.62 -8.39
CA ILE A 599 16.71 -13.07 -8.56
C ILE A 599 16.83 -13.37 -10.07
N PRO A 600 17.68 -14.33 -10.50
CA PRO A 600 17.76 -14.75 -11.90
C PRO A 600 16.42 -15.25 -12.38
N ILE A 601 15.93 -14.82 -13.54
CA ILE A 601 14.62 -15.25 -14.07
C ILE A 601 14.65 -16.74 -14.45
N PRO A 602 13.50 -17.44 -14.55
CA PRO A 602 13.50 -18.89 -14.75
C PRO A 602 14.31 -19.38 -15.95
N ARG A 603 14.33 -18.65 -17.08
CA ARG A 603 15.14 -19.03 -18.25
C ARG A 603 16.65 -18.90 -18.03
N ASP A 604 17.10 -18.08 -17.07
CA ASP A 604 18.52 -17.93 -16.74
C ASP A 604 19.07 -19.20 -16.06
N ILE A 605 18.19 -19.99 -15.43
CA ILE A 605 18.60 -21.14 -14.62
C ILE A 605 19.30 -22.21 -15.47
N LYS A 606 18.91 -22.37 -16.73
CA LYS A 606 19.60 -23.29 -17.66
C LYS A 606 21.07 -22.89 -17.85
N LEU A 607 21.33 -21.60 -18.12
CA LEU A 607 22.70 -21.08 -18.24
C LEU A 607 23.49 -21.26 -16.94
N ILE A 608 22.84 -21.04 -15.78
CA ILE A 608 23.45 -21.27 -14.47
C ILE A 608 23.84 -22.75 -14.31
N ARG A 609 22.97 -23.69 -14.68
CA ARG A 609 23.29 -25.14 -14.64
C ARG A 609 24.47 -25.48 -15.55
N ASP A 610 24.48 -24.99 -16.78
CA ASP A 610 25.55 -25.26 -17.74
C ASP A 610 26.90 -24.71 -17.25
N ILE A 611 26.89 -23.55 -16.59
CA ILE A 611 28.11 -22.90 -16.07
C ILE A 611 28.66 -23.60 -14.83
N PHE A 612 27.77 -24.02 -13.92
CA PHE A 612 28.15 -24.62 -12.64
C PHE A 612 28.06 -26.14 -12.62
N ASP A 613 27.69 -26.80 -13.72
CA ASP A 613 27.61 -28.26 -13.86
C ASP A 613 26.93 -28.92 -12.66
N THR A 614 25.69 -28.48 -12.37
CA THR A 614 24.87 -28.97 -11.26
C THR A 614 23.40 -29.01 -11.69
N GLN A 615 22.69 -30.09 -11.34
CA GLN A 615 21.29 -30.28 -11.77
C GLN A 615 20.26 -30.08 -10.66
N ASP A 616 20.67 -30.08 -9.38
CA ASP A 616 19.74 -30.24 -8.25
C ASP A 616 19.70 -29.06 -7.25
N GLY A 617 18.78 -29.15 -6.28
CA GLY A 617 18.61 -28.18 -5.20
C GLY A 617 17.74 -26.97 -5.56
N LEU A 618 18.14 -25.78 -5.09
CA LEU A 618 17.35 -24.55 -5.26
C LEU A 618 17.18 -24.15 -6.74
N LEU A 619 18.08 -24.55 -7.65
CA LEU A 619 17.94 -24.25 -9.09
C LEU A 619 16.65 -24.85 -9.67
N LYS A 620 16.31 -26.10 -9.30
CA LYS A 620 15.05 -26.72 -9.72
C LYS A 620 13.85 -25.85 -9.34
N ILE A 621 13.82 -25.39 -8.10
CA ILE A 621 12.76 -24.53 -7.56
C ILE A 621 12.72 -23.17 -8.27
N LEU A 622 13.89 -22.60 -8.59
CA LEU A 622 13.99 -21.32 -9.29
C LEU A 622 13.55 -21.39 -10.77
N GLU A 623 13.72 -22.54 -11.40
CA GLU A 623 13.31 -22.77 -12.79
C GLU A 623 11.80 -23.03 -12.93
N ARG A 624 11.15 -23.56 -11.88
CA ARG A 624 9.71 -23.87 -11.91
C ARG A 624 8.89 -22.68 -12.36
N THR A 625 8.23 -22.85 -13.50
CA THR A 625 7.26 -21.89 -14.04
C THR A 625 5.84 -22.37 -13.90
N VAL A 626 4.92 -21.42 -13.94
CA VAL A 626 3.47 -21.66 -13.91
C VAL A 626 2.76 -20.66 -14.80
N LEU A 627 1.64 -21.07 -15.38
CA LEU A 627 0.64 -20.15 -15.92
C LEU A 627 -0.25 -19.63 -14.79
N LYS A 628 -0.22 -18.31 -14.63
CA LYS A 628 -1.13 -17.59 -13.75
C LYS A 628 -2.20 -16.88 -14.56
N PHE A 629 -3.46 -17.11 -14.22
CA PHE A 629 -4.58 -16.43 -14.85
C PHE A 629 -4.59 -14.94 -14.49
N GLN A 630 -4.57 -14.08 -15.50
CA GLN A 630 -4.64 -12.64 -15.37
C GLN A 630 -5.99 -12.14 -15.90
N THR A 631 -6.59 -11.22 -15.14
CA THR A 631 -7.83 -10.53 -15.51
C THR A 631 -7.54 -9.04 -15.63
N VAL A 632 -7.99 -8.40 -16.71
CA VAL A 632 -8.08 -6.94 -16.82
C VAL A 632 -9.26 -6.40 -15.98
N LYS A 633 -10.21 -7.27 -15.66
CA LYS A 633 -11.24 -7.05 -14.62
C LYS A 633 -10.64 -7.15 -13.22
N THR A 634 -11.44 -6.82 -12.20
CA THR A 634 -11.08 -6.87 -10.77
C THR A 634 -10.24 -8.11 -10.44
N SER A 635 -9.04 -7.90 -9.90
CA SER A 635 -8.17 -9.02 -9.48
C SER A 635 -8.93 -9.92 -8.51
N VAL A 636 -8.82 -11.25 -8.70
CA VAL A 636 -9.33 -12.26 -7.75
C VAL A 636 -8.72 -12.07 -6.36
N LYS A 637 -7.47 -11.59 -6.28
CA LYS A 637 -6.82 -11.24 -5.02
C LYS A 637 -7.37 -9.96 -4.39
N GLY A 638 -8.08 -9.14 -5.15
CA GLY A 638 -8.61 -7.87 -4.69
C GLY A 638 -7.61 -6.72 -4.72
N LYS A 639 -8.03 -5.59 -4.14
CA LYS A 639 -7.26 -4.34 -4.16
C LYS A 639 -6.24 -4.30 -3.01
N ASN A 640 -5.17 -3.53 -3.19
CA ASN A 640 -4.26 -3.21 -2.08
C ASN A 640 -5.09 -2.66 -0.91
N PRO A 641 -4.86 -3.12 0.32
CA PRO A 641 -5.61 -2.63 1.46
C PRO A 641 -5.27 -1.15 1.73
N GLY A 642 -6.26 -0.47 2.29
CA GLY A 642 -6.11 0.91 2.74
C GLY A 642 -5.55 0.99 4.15
N ASP A 643 -4.97 2.14 4.48
CA ASP A 643 -4.53 2.53 5.81
C ASP A 643 -5.67 2.84 6.81
N TYR A 644 -6.93 2.55 6.45
CA TYR A 644 -8.08 2.63 7.34
C TYR A 644 -8.68 1.25 7.58
N ILE A 645 -8.82 0.86 8.84
CA ILE A 645 -9.36 -0.45 9.26
C ILE A 645 -10.58 -0.23 10.15
N ARG A 646 -11.69 -0.89 9.81
CA ARG A 646 -12.98 -0.73 10.48
C ARG A 646 -13.22 -1.81 11.53
N ASN A 647 -13.51 -1.40 12.77
CA ASN A 647 -14.18 -2.18 13.83
C ASN A 647 -13.64 -3.60 14.07
N LYS A 648 -12.31 -3.78 13.98
CA LYS A 648 -11.68 -5.03 14.44
C LYS A 648 -11.41 -4.95 15.94
N ASN A 649 -11.74 -6.01 16.66
CA ASN A 649 -11.24 -6.15 18.03
C ASN A 649 -9.72 -6.37 18.02
N GLU A 650 -9.08 -6.16 19.16
CA GLU A 650 -7.62 -6.16 19.28
C GLU A 650 -6.98 -7.49 18.86
N LYS A 651 -7.62 -8.63 19.19
CA LYS A 651 -7.14 -9.97 18.83
C LYS A 651 -7.20 -10.20 17.32
N GLU A 652 -8.31 -9.83 16.68
CA GLU A 652 -8.47 -9.90 15.22
C GLU A 652 -7.51 -8.97 14.50
N LEU A 653 -7.29 -7.78 15.03
CA LEU A 653 -6.38 -6.80 14.47
C LEU A 653 -4.93 -7.28 14.57
N THR A 654 -4.53 -7.80 15.73
CA THR A 654 -3.21 -8.38 15.95
C THR A 654 -2.96 -9.55 14.99
N GLY A 655 -3.91 -10.49 14.90
CA GLY A 655 -3.81 -11.60 13.96
C GLY A 655 -3.71 -11.13 12.50
N TYR A 656 -4.52 -10.13 12.12
CA TYR A 656 -4.47 -9.53 10.79
C TYR A 656 -3.10 -8.90 10.47
N LEU A 657 -2.55 -8.10 11.38
CA LEU A 657 -1.26 -7.42 11.17
C LEU A 657 -0.09 -8.41 11.19
N LYS A 658 -0.11 -9.43 12.07
CA LYS A 658 0.93 -10.48 12.09
C LYS A 658 1.06 -11.21 10.76
N THR A 659 -0.04 -11.43 10.03
CA THR A 659 0.00 -12.09 8.72
C THR A 659 0.95 -11.40 7.73
N LEU A 660 1.22 -10.10 7.89
CA LEU A 660 2.04 -9.31 6.97
C LEU A 660 3.53 -9.61 7.02
N TYR A 661 4.05 -10.21 8.09
CA TYR A 661 5.51 -10.34 8.27
C TYR A 661 5.98 -11.71 8.75
N ILE A 662 5.09 -12.56 9.28
CA ILE A 662 5.48 -13.90 9.75
C ILE A 662 6.02 -14.80 8.62
N PRO A 663 6.91 -15.76 8.92
CA PRO A 663 7.39 -16.75 7.96
C PRO A 663 6.29 -17.50 7.21
N SER A 664 6.55 -17.90 5.96
CA SER A 664 5.55 -18.55 5.09
C SER A 664 4.99 -19.86 5.67
N ASN A 665 5.81 -20.67 6.34
CA ASN A 665 5.33 -21.93 6.93
C ASN A 665 4.40 -21.67 8.15
N GLU A 666 4.72 -20.69 8.99
CA GLU A 666 3.84 -20.23 10.07
C GLU A 666 2.53 -19.65 9.52
N TYR A 667 2.63 -18.82 8.47
CA TYR A 667 1.47 -18.29 7.78
C TYR A 667 0.55 -19.39 7.26
N ILE A 668 1.10 -20.39 6.55
CA ILE A 668 0.34 -21.53 6.02
C ILE A 668 -0.32 -22.34 7.14
N SER A 669 0.40 -22.60 8.23
CA SER A 669 -0.15 -23.30 9.40
C SER A 669 -1.33 -22.53 10.01
N MET A 670 -1.19 -21.21 10.18
CA MET A 670 -2.23 -20.34 10.74
C MET A 670 -3.50 -20.30 9.88
N ILE A 671 -3.38 -20.16 8.55
CA ILE A 671 -4.56 -20.13 7.66
C ILE A 671 -5.19 -21.52 7.47
N SER A 672 -4.40 -22.59 7.53
CA SER A 672 -4.91 -23.97 7.43
C SER A 672 -5.76 -24.34 8.64
N LYS A 673 -5.32 -23.98 9.86
CA LYS A 673 -6.10 -24.14 11.10
C LYS A 673 -7.41 -23.35 11.04
N SER A 674 -7.35 -22.11 10.54
CA SER A 674 -8.53 -21.25 10.39
C SER A 674 -9.57 -21.82 9.42
N ARG A 675 -9.14 -22.44 8.31
CA ARG A 675 -10.05 -23.14 7.36
C ARG A 675 -10.72 -24.36 7.97
N ASN A 676 -10.02 -25.12 8.82
CA ASN A 676 -10.57 -26.28 9.52
C ASN A 676 -11.60 -25.88 10.58
N LEU A 677 -11.39 -24.75 11.28
CA LEU A 677 -12.39 -24.15 12.19
C LEU A 677 -13.66 -23.71 11.46
N ILE A 678 -13.53 -23.10 10.28
CA ILE A 678 -14.69 -22.67 9.46
C ILE A 678 -15.45 -23.90 8.91
N ARG A 679 -14.75 -24.96 8.48
CA ARG A 679 -15.39 -26.22 8.09
C ARG A 679 -16.09 -26.91 9.26
N GLY A 680 -15.48 -26.93 10.45
CA GLY A 680 -16.10 -27.47 11.67
C GLY A 680 -17.37 -26.73 12.10
N ASN A 681 -17.40 -25.39 11.97
CA ASN A 681 -18.58 -24.59 12.26
C ASN A 681 -19.69 -24.78 11.21
N LYS A 682 -19.36 -24.86 9.91
CA LYS A 682 -20.34 -25.20 8.87
C LYS A 682 -20.96 -26.59 9.07
N ILE A 683 -20.19 -27.57 9.53
CA ILE A 683 -20.71 -28.92 9.83
C ILE A 683 -21.68 -28.86 11.03
N ARG A 684 -21.37 -28.07 12.08
CA ARG A 684 -22.30 -27.89 13.23
C ARG A 684 -23.59 -27.16 12.86
N GLU A 685 -23.53 -26.13 12.00
CA GLU A 685 -24.74 -25.45 11.50
C GLU A 685 -25.58 -26.37 10.59
N THR A 686 -24.93 -27.25 9.81
CA THR A 686 -25.65 -28.22 8.96
C THR A 686 -26.29 -29.34 9.82
N VAL A 687 -25.63 -29.80 10.88
CA VAL A 687 -26.19 -30.82 11.81
C VAL A 687 -27.36 -30.26 12.63
N LEU A 688 -27.35 -28.96 12.97
CA LEU A 688 -28.47 -28.29 13.63
C LEU A 688 -29.65 -27.99 12.69
N ALA A 689 -29.43 -27.93 11.37
CA ALA A 689 -30.48 -27.71 10.37
C ALA A 689 -31.14 -29.02 9.88
N VAL A 690 -30.52 -30.18 10.10
CA VAL A 690 -31.08 -31.51 9.77
C VAL A 690 -31.80 -32.15 10.97
N GLY A 691 -31.78 -31.49 12.13
CA GLY A 691 -32.42 -31.91 13.38
C GLY A 691 -33.59 -31.01 13.83
N LYS A 692 -34.43 -30.55 12.91
CA LYS A 692 -35.75 -29.95 13.20
C LYS A 692 -36.80 -30.41 12.22
#